data_AF-A0A9E3RR28-F1
#
_entry.id   AF-A0A9E3RR28-F1
#
_cell.length_a   1.000
_cell.length_b   1.000
_cell.length_c   1.000
_cell.angle_alpha   90.00
_cell.angle_beta   90.00
_cell.angle_gamma   90.00
#
_symmetry.space_group_name_H-M   'P 1'
#
loop_
_entity.id
_entity.type
_entity.pdbx_description
1 polymer ?
#
loop_
_entity_poly.entity_id
_entity_poly.type
_entity_poly.pdbx_seq_one_letter_code
_entity_poly.pdbx_strand_id
1 'polypeptide(L)'
;MKKLFFVVVLSIPVILALQSYNKPHLPNKTLVDSVCFSRDVLPIFLSNCGMSGCHDATTHAEGYNLTTYSGIMRGIVAYNPSGSKCYTVANKNEMPPSPRTPLTAAQKQTILTWINQGAKNTTCTDTGCDSVNVTYDATIKPILQTNCIGCHSGSAPSGGINLTNDANNEVIKNRILCTVSGGSSCSAMPPGTKLTNCQIAQIRKWSGGGTTPTPCDSVNVTYQGTIVPILQANCYGCHSGLTISAGIDLTDTTMVRNLRNKILCTIVKGAGCKPMPPSGSLTTCQIAQVRRWINTIPQTPCDTNNFTYNGAIKPILQSQCISCHSKPTPQANIDLTDDAMNEKIKSKILCSVTKGSGCSVMPPAGMLSVCQTTQIRKWAGNITSIPCDTTTVTYTGSVKPLLQYRCISCHNTTYPLGGIDLTNDTLVKLMRGKIVCSVNREAGCSAMPPVTPLTACEKTIIKKWISSVDNKPCDTTKITYNGTITAILQERCIGCHSGNTAAGGLDLTDSALVFDLQGIIVGTATRQPGYKPMPPSVSLTTCEMLQLQKWYDELNTTGVDFAERVIPELQVLPTVVQDAGTVRFKLTTDANVVISMYSTTGKEISRITTARFTAGTHDVTFTTQHLSHGVYFIRMKANNIIRTVMFVH
;
A
#
# COMPACT_ATOMS: atom_id res chain seq x y z
N MET A 1 -44.64 78.30 -32.48
CA MET A 1 -44.98 76.92 -32.88
C MET A 1 -43.69 76.11 -33.01
N LYS A 2 -43.71 74.89 -32.47
CA LYS A 2 -42.75 73.76 -32.62
C LYS A 2 -41.43 73.78 -31.81
N LYS A 3 -41.40 72.83 -30.86
CA LYS A 3 -40.32 72.22 -30.06
C LYS A 3 -39.21 71.65 -31.00
N LEU A 4 -37.96 71.38 -30.62
CA LEU A 4 -37.46 70.59 -29.48
C LEU A 4 -35.91 70.71 -29.38
N PHE A 5 -35.38 70.52 -28.18
CA PHE A 5 -33.98 70.53 -27.72
C PHE A 5 -32.95 69.73 -28.55
N PHE A 6 -31.72 70.25 -28.68
CA PHE A 6 -30.48 69.46 -28.60
C PHE A 6 -29.31 70.34 -28.12
N VAL A 7 -28.61 69.88 -27.07
CA VAL A 7 -27.54 70.59 -26.36
C VAL A 7 -26.24 70.55 -27.17
N VAL A 8 -25.66 71.73 -27.40
CA VAL A 8 -24.36 71.95 -28.05
C VAL A 8 -23.37 72.40 -26.98
N VAL A 9 -22.26 71.69 -26.78
CA VAL A 9 -20.97 72.31 -26.38
C VAL A 9 -19.81 71.58 -27.10
N LEU A 10 -19.30 72.28 -28.11
CA LEU A 10 -18.03 72.11 -28.83
C LEU A 10 -16.84 72.15 -27.85
N SER A 11 -15.88 71.21 -27.85
CA SER A 11 -14.76 70.99 -28.79
C SER A 11 -13.65 72.04 -28.76
N ILE A 12 -12.43 71.65 -28.33
CA ILE A 12 -11.15 71.98 -28.99
C ILE A 12 -10.20 70.76 -28.89
N PRO A 13 -9.54 70.34 -29.99
CA PRO A 13 -8.70 69.14 -30.10
C PRO A 13 -7.18 69.44 -30.10
N VAL A 14 -6.36 68.42 -29.84
CA VAL A 14 -4.94 68.38 -30.25
C VAL A 14 -4.64 67.01 -30.86
N ILE A 15 -4.16 67.08 -32.09
CA ILE A 15 -3.69 66.01 -32.98
C ILE A 15 -2.27 65.62 -32.58
N LEU A 16 -1.95 64.31 -32.56
CA LEU A 16 -0.69 63.79 -33.08
C LEU A 16 -0.77 62.28 -33.30
N ALA A 17 -0.50 61.89 -34.54
CA ALA A 17 -0.52 60.54 -35.04
C ALA A 17 0.91 59.98 -35.15
N LEU A 18 1.02 58.68 -34.87
CA LEU A 18 1.95 57.69 -35.46
C LEU A 18 3.47 57.88 -35.26
N GLN A 19 4.08 56.98 -34.48
CA GLN A 19 4.92 55.88 -35.01
C GLN A 19 5.58 55.07 -33.86
N SER A 20 5.31 53.75 -33.87
CA SER A 20 6.03 52.60 -33.32
C SER A 20 6.88 52.74 -32.03
N TYR A 21 6.42 52.10 -30.95
CA TYR A 21 7.31 51.40 -30.01
C TYR A 21 6.62 50.11 -29.54
N ASN A 22 7.22 48.96 -29.87
CA ASN A 22 6.84 47.68 -29.30
C ASN A 22 6.96 47.77 -27.77
N LYS A 23 5.84 47.62 -27.05
CA LYS A 23 5.85 47.30 -25.62
C LYS A 23 5.44 45.85 -25.42
N PRO A 24 6.07 45.15 -24.45
CA PRO A 24 6.04 43.69 -24.36
C PRO A 24 4.64 43.19 -24.00
N HIS A 25 4.28 42.02 -24.54
CA HIS A 25 3.09 41.28 -24.12
C HIS A 25 3.12 41.06 -22.61
N LEU A 26 2.15 41.66 -21.91
CA LEU A 26 1.79 41.27 -20.55
C LEU A 26 1.15 39.87 -20.64
N PRO A 27 1.57 38.91 -19.78
CA PRO A 27 1.01 37.58 -19.83
C PRO A 27 -0.45 37.60 -19.39
N ASN A 28 -1.27 36.99 -20.25
CA ASN A 28 -2.70 36.78 -20.15
C ASN A 28 -3.11 36.16 -18.79
N LYS A 29 -3.76 36.94 -17.93
CA LYS A 29 -4.39 36.44 -16.70
C LYS A 29 -5.76 35.86 -17.04
N THR A 30 -5.82 34.54 -17.25
CA THR A 30 -7.09 33.80 -17.33
C THR A 30 -7.14 32.66 -16.31
N LEU A 31 -8.25 32.64 -15.56
CA LEU A 31 -8.82 31.58 -14.70
C LEU A 31 -8.16 31.27 -13.34
N VAL A 32 -8.40 32.12 -12.33
CA VAL A 32 -8.44 31.70 -10.91
C VAL A 32 -9.06 32.82 -10.08
N ASP A 33 -10.26 32.62 -9.50
CA ASP A 33 -10.69 33.48 -8.37
C ASP A 33 -11.83 32.90 -7.51
N SER A 34 -11.92 31.57 -7.37
CA SER A 34 -12.76 30.96 -6.32
C SER A 34 -11.86 30.32 -5.26
N VAL A 35 -12.03 30.73 -4.00
CA VAL A 35 -11.42 30.07 -2.85
C VAL A 35 -12.11 28.72 -2.64
N CYS A 36 -11.30 27.68 -2.48
CA CYS A 36 -11.75 26.32 -2.29
C CYS A 36 -11.83 25.98 -0.80
N PHE A 37 -12.97 25.47 -0.33
CA PHE A 37 -13.12 25.12 1.09
C PHE A 37 -12.15 24.00 1.50
N SER A 38 -12.17 22.86 0.79
CA SER A 38 -11.37 21.69 1.19
C SER A 38 -9.85 21.92 1.09
N ARG A 39 -9.40 22.81 0.21
CA ARG A 39 -7.98 23.09 -0.06
C ARG A 39 -7.44 24.30 0.71
N ASP A 40 -8.20 25.39 0.76
CA ASP A 40 -7.69 26.69 1.20
C ASP A 40 -8.19 27.08 2.59
N VAL A 41 -9.38 26.64 2.99
CA VAL A 41 -10.06 27.11 4.22
C VAL A 41 -9.97 26.08 5.34
N LEU A 42 -10.36 24.84 5.06
CA LEU A 42 -10.40 23.77 6.06
C LEU A 42 -9.03 23.57 6.76
N PRO A 43 -7.88 23.57 6.06
CA PRO A 43 -6.60 23.43 6.74
C PRO A 43 -6.29 24.55 7.73
N ILE A 44 -6.74 25.78 7.47
CA ILE A 44 -6.53 26.90 8.39
C ILE A 44 -7.25 26.64 9.71
N PHE A 45 -8.51 26.17 9.66
CA PHE A 45 -9.27 25.83 10.86
C PHE A 45 -8.67 24.63 11.59
N LEU A 46 -8.25 23.57 10.88
CA LEU A 46 -7.64 22.40 11.50
C LEU A 46 -6.31 22.71 12.17
N SER A 47 -5.42 23.44 11.50
CA SER A 47 -4.08 23.72 12.01
C SER A 47 -4.07 24.74 13.15
N ASN A 48 -5.07 25.61 13.26
CA ASN A 48 -5.06 26.72 14.22
C ASN A 48 -6.15 26.62 15.31
N CYS A 49 -7.21 25.83 15.10
CA CYS A 49 -8.38 25.83 15.99
C CYS A 49 -8.86 24.41 16.35
N GLY A 50 -8.93 23.51 15.38
CA GLY A 50 -9.50 22.16 15.47
C GLY A 50 -8.57 21.12 16.10
N MET A 51 -7.93 21.47 17.22
CA MET A 51 -6.95 20.61 17.90
C MET A 51 -7.41 20.17 19.30
N SER A 52 -6.83 19.08 19.79
CA SER A 52 -7.16 18.50 21.10
C SER A 52 -7.07 19.54 22.21
N GLY A 53 -8.12 19.60 23.04
CA GLY A 53 -8.26 20.60 24.10
C GLY A 53 -8.80 21.96 23.64
N CYS A 54 -9.14 22.12 22.35
CA CYS A 54 -9.71 23.36 21.80
C CYS A 54 -11.01 23.05 21.06
N HIS A 55 -11.11 23.37 19.76
CA HIS A 55 -12.32 23.20 18.97
C HIS A 55 -12.30 21.91 18.13
N ASP A 56 -11.75 20.82 18.68
CA ASP A 56 -11.74 19.51 18.01
C ASP A 56 -13.09 18.79 18.11
N ALA A 57 -13.13 17.55 17.60
CA ALA A 57 -14.31 16.69 17.65
C ALA A 57 -14.60 16.09 19.05
N THR A 58 -13.79 16.39 20.07
CA THR A 58 -13.98 15.83 21.42
C THR A 58 -14.28 16.96 22.40
N THR A 59 -13.35 17.89 22.59
CA THR A 59 -13.42 18.99 23.52
C THR A 59 -14.49 20.01 23.15
N HIS A 60 -14.64 20.33 21.86
CA HIS A 60 -15.64 21.29 21.39
C HIS A 60 -15.69 22.58 22.22
N ALA A 61 -14.55 23.22 22.48
CA ALA A 61 -14.49 24.41 23.31
C ALA A 61 -15.52 25.46 22.83
N GLU A 62 -16.27 26.02 23.77
CA GLU A 62 -17.40 26.93 23.52
C GLU A 62 -18.49 26.35 22.57
N GLY A 63 -18.58 25.03 22.45
CA GLY A 63 -19.57 24.32 21.63
C GLY A 63 -19.21 24.20 20.14
N TYR A 64 -18.03 24.66 19.71
CA TYR A 64 -17.63 24.63 18.29
C TYR A 64 -16.78 23.41 17.95
N ASN A 65 -17.22 22.65 16.94
CA ASN A 65 -16.39 21.65 16.26
C ASN A 65 -15.81 22.28 14.99
N LEU A 66 -14.54 22.69 15.00
CA LEU A 66 -13.92 23.33 13.84
C LEU A 66 -13.14 22.34 12.96
N THR A 67 -13.41 21.03 13.08
CA THR A 67 -12.79 19.97 12.27
C THR A 67 -13.63 19.54 11.07
N THR A 68 -14.86 20.04 10.96
CA THR A 68 -15.81 19.68 9.90
C THR A 68 -16.46 20.92 9.29
N TYR A 69 -16.88 20.83 8.03
CA TYR A 69 -17.62 21.93 7.37
C TYR A 69 -18.85 22.37 8.17
N SER A 70 -19.69 21.41 8.58
CA SER A 70 -20.93 21.69 9.30
C SER A 70 -20.67 22.36 10.65
N GLY A 71 -19.59 22.00 11.34
CA GLY A 71 -19.21 22.63 12.59
C GLY A 71 -18.61 24.03 12.43
N ILE A 72 -17.79 24.26 11.40
CA ILE A 72 -17.26 25.59 11.05
C ILE A 72 -18.42 26.55 10.70
N MET A 73 -19.40 26.07 9.91
CA MET A 73 -20.55 26.89 9.52
C MET A 73 -21.45 27.32 10.68
N ARG A 74 -21.34 26.72 11.88
CA ARG A 74 -22.06 27.23 13.06
C ARG A 74 -21.55 28.61 13.51
N GLY A 75 -20.29 28.93 13.22
CA GLY A 75 -19.67 30.21 13.57
C GLY A 75 -19.41 31.13 12.36
N ILE A 76 -19.90 30.75 11.18
CA ILE A 76 -19.72 31.48 9.92
C ILE A 76 -21.09 31.75 9.28
N VAL A 77 -21.32 32.99 8.87
CA VAL A 77 -22.51 33.43 8.14
C VAL A 77 -22.10 33.76 6.71
N ALA A 78 -22.60 32.98 5.75
CA ALA A 78 -22.31 33.18 4.32
C ALA A 78 -22.63 34.63 3.89
N TYR A 79 -21.75 35.22 3.08
CA TYR A 79 -21.82 36.61 2.62
C TYR A 79 -21.76 37.68 3.72
N ASN A 80 -21.55 37.31 4.99
CA ASN A 80 -21.50 38.25 6.10
C ASN A 80 -20.29 38.00 7.02
N PRO A 81 -19.11 38.51 6.68
CA PRO A 81 -17.92 38.41 7.53
C PRO A 81 -18.11 39.05 8.91
N SER A 82 -18.82 40.18 8.98
CA SER A 82 -19.07 40.89 10.24
C SER A 82 -19.97 40.11 11.20
N GLY A 83 -20.91 39.31 10.67
CA GLY A 83 -21.76 38.40 11.44
C GLY A 83 -21.13 37.02 11.71
N SER A 84 -19.96 36.74 11.14
CA SER A 84 -19.27 35.46 11.28
C SER A 84 -18.40 35.45 12.54
N LYS A 85 -18.95 34.96 13.67
CA LYS A 85 -18.26 34.96 14.98
C LYS A 85 -16.85 34.39 14.91
N CYS A 86 -16.64 33.23 14.29
CA CYS A 86 -15.32 32.62 14.17
C CYS A 86 -14.32 33.49 13.40
N TYR A 87 -14.78 34.18 12.34
CA TYR A 87 -13.93 35.11 11.60
C TYR A 87 -13.60 36.37 12.41
N THR A 88 -14.59 36.95 13.11
CA THR A 88 -14.38 38.18 13.88
C THR A 88 -13.35 38.02 15.00
N VAL A 89 -13.42 36.94 15.77
CA VAL A 89 -12.46 36.67 16.88
C VAL A 89 -11.07 36.35 16.35
N ALA A 90 -10.97 35.61 15.23
CA ALA A 90 -9.69 35.35 14.57
C ALA A 90 -9.08 36.62 13.97
N ASN A 91 -9.90 37.49 13.39
CA ASN A 91 -9.44 38.74 12.78
C ASN A 91 -8.86 39.71 13.84
N LYS A 92 -9.44 39.72 15.04
CA LYS A 92 -8.98 40.51 16.20
C LYS A 92 -7.77 39.91 16.93
N ASN A 93 -7.24 38.77 16.49
CA ASN A 93 -6.20 38.01 17.19
C ASN A 93 -6.61 37.51 18.59
N GLU A 94 -7.91 37.42 18.87
CA GLU A 94 -8.42 36.81 20.12
C GLU A 94 -8.28 35.28 20.06
N MET A 95 -8.35 34.71 18.84
CA MET A 95 -8.16 33.29 18.57
C MET A 95 -7.11 33.06 17.47
N PRO A 96 -6.18 32.11 17.63
CA PRO A 96 -5.97 31.30 18.85
C PRO A 96 -5.40 32.13 20.01
N PRO A 97 -5.69 31.77 21.29
CA PRO A 97 -5.20 32.53 22.44
C PRO A 97 -3.70 32.33 22.64
N SER A 98 -3.03 33.33 23.24
CA SER A 98 -1.63 33.25 23.67
C SER A 98 -1.39 32.00 24.53
N PRO A 99 -0.29 31.25 24.36
CA PRO A 99 0.95 31.59 23.63
C PRO A 99 0.96 31.21 22.14
N ARG A 100 -0.19 30.83 21.54
CA ARG A 100 -0.22 30.47 20.12
C ARG A 100 -0.17 31.72 19.23
N THR A 101 0.51 31.60 18.10
CA THR A 101 0.66 32.68 17.13
C THR A 101 -0.69 32.99 16.46
N PRO A 102 -1.07 34.28 16.33
CA PRO A 102 -2.26 34.66 15.57
C PRO A 102 -2.19 34.26 14.10
N LEU A 103 -3.36 34.13 13.45
CA LEU A 103 -3.43 33.89 12.01
C LEU A 103 -2.74 35.01 11.23
N THR A 104 -2.02 34.64 10.19
CA THR A 104 -1.38 35.59 9.27
C THR A 104 -2.42 36.39 8.49
N ALA A 105 -2.03 37.57 7.98
CA ALA A 105 -2.90 38.39 7.14
C ALA A 105 -3.44 37.63 5.92
N ALA A 106 -2.61 36.78 5.30
CA ALA A 106 -3.01 35.95 4.17
C ALA A 106 -4.09 34.92 4.55
N GLN A 107 -3.94 34.22 5.69
CA GLN A 107 -4.94 33.27 6.18
C GLN A 107 -6.28 33.95 6.48
N LYS A 108 -6.24 35.13 7.12
CA LYS A 108 -7.45 35.93 7.36
C LYS A 108 -8.12 36.35 6.05
N GLN A 109 -7.33 36.74 5.05
CA GLN A 109 -7.84 37.12 3.74
C GLN A 109 -8.49 35.92 3.02
N THR A 110 -7.91 34.72 3.09
CA THR A 110 -8.49 33.50 2.52
C THR A 110 -9.86 33.19 3.13
N ILE A 111 -9.98 33.25 4.46
CA ILE A 111 -11.27 33.04 5.14
C ILE A 111 -12.27 34.13 4.74
N LEU A 112 -11.85 35.40 4.71
CA LEU A 112 -12.70 36.53 4.30
C LEU A 112 -13.26 36.34 2.89
N THR A 113 -12.39 36.01 1.93
CA THR A 113 -12.78 35.80 0.53
C THR A 113 -13.75 34.62 0.42
N TRP A 114 -13.52 33.51 1.12
CA TRP A 114 -14.45 32.37 1.12
C TRP A 114 -15.83 32.73 1.69
N ILE A 115 -15.89 33.50 2.79
CA ILE A 115 -17.15 33.97 3.36
C ILE A 115 -17.90 34.84 2.35
N ASN A 116 -17.21 35.79 1.72
CA ASN A 116 -17.77 36.68 0.70
C ASN A 116 -18.22 35.94 -0.57
N GLN A 117 -17.67 34.75 -0.83
CA GLN A 117 -18.09 33.86 -1.92
C GLN A 117 -19.23 32.91 -1.54
N GLY A 118 -19.82 33.09 -0.36
CA GLY A 118 -20.98 32.33 0.10
C GLY A 118 -20.63 31.09 0.93
N ALA A 119 -19.40 30.97 1.42
CA ALA A 119 -18.95 29.94 2.36
C ALA A 119 -19.31 28.50 1.94
N LYS A 120 -19.24 28.19 0.63
CA LYS A 120 -19.66 26.90 0.07
C LYS A 120 -18.72 25.76 0.47
N ASN A 121 -19.25 24.54 0.67
CA ASN A 121 -18.48 23.32 0.88
C ASN A 121 -17.91 22.79 -0.44
N THR A 122 -16.94 23.50 -1.02
CA THR A 122 -16.36 23.12 -2.30
C THR A 122 -15.28 22.05 -2.12
N THR A 123 -15.45 20.93 -2.80
CA THR A 123 -14.42 19.92 -3.04
C THR A 123 -13.78 20.18 -4.39
N CYS A 124 -12.48 20.49 -4.40
CA CYS A 124 -11.84 20.91 -5.64
C CYS A 124 -11.05 19.78 -6.27
N THR A 125 -11.22 19.63 -7.59
CA THR A 125 -10.27 18.91 -8.43
C THR A 125 -9.03 19.78 -8.61
N ASP A 126 -7.85 19.15 -8.71
CA ASP A 126 -6.53 19.80 -8.85
C ASP A 126 -6.34 20.48 -10.23
N THR A 127 -7.35 21.18 -10.74
CA THR A 127 -7.27 21.91 -12.01
C THR A 127 -6.48 23.20 -11.78
N GLY A 128 -5.27 23.27 -12.34
CA GLY A 128 -4.32 24.37 -12.14
C GLY A 128 -3.06 24.03 -11.33
N CYS A 129 -2.78 22.74 -11.11
CA CYS A 129 -1.55 22.31 -10.43
C CYS A 129 -0.29 22.63 -11.26
N ASP A 130 0.38 23.75 -10.96
CA ASP A 130 1.76 23.96 -11.42
C ASP A 130 2.70 23.06 -10.60
N SER A 131 2.87 21.84 -11.10
CA SER A 131 3.90 20.91 -10.63
C SER A 131 5.20 21.07 -11.44
N VAL A 132 5.26 22.00 -12.39
CA VAL A 132 6.41 22.19 -13.29
C VAL A 132 7.37 23.24 -12.72
N ASN A 133 6.89 24.33 -12.12
CA ASN A 133 7.73 25.37 -11.54
C ASN A 133 7.53 25.47 -10.03
N VAL A 134 8.00 24.45 -9.31
CA VAL A 134 7.94 24.42 -7.84
C VAL A 134 9.18 25.08 -7.27
N THR A 135 9.00 26.18 -6.54
CA THR A 135 10.05 26.81 -5.74
C THR A 135 9.69 26.81 -4.26
N TYR A 136 10.68 26.91 -3.39
CA TYR A 136 10.41 26.94 -1.96
C TYR A 136 9.52 28.14 -1.58
N ASP A 137 9.90 29.36 -1.97
CA ASP A 137 9.20 30.58 -1.56
C ASP A 137 7.81 30.73 -2.18
N ALA A 138 7.66 30.44 -3.48
CA ALA A 138 6.38 30.67 -4.16
C ALA A 138 5.39 29.51 -3.98
N THR A 139 5.88 28.28 -3.75
CA THR A 139 5.02 27.08 -3.75
C THR A 139 4.97 26.39 -2.40
N ILE A 140 6.12 26.12 -1.78
CA ILE A 140 6.19 25.26 -0.59
C ILE A 140 5.89 26.01 0.69
N LYS A 141 6.48 27.19 0.85
CA LYS A 141 6.31 28.03 2.03
C LYS A 141 4.83 28.36 2.30
N PRO A 142 3.99 28.72 1.30
CA PRO A 142 2.55 28.85 1.51
C PRO A 142 1.85 27.56 1.97
N ILE A 143 2.27 26.40 1.47
CA ILE A 143 1.73 25.09 1.88
C ILE A 143 2.06 24.84 3.35
N LEU A 144 3.31 25.06 3.78
CA LEU A 144 3.74 24.87 5.17
C LEU A 144 3.03 25.85 6.12
N GLN A 145 2.93 27.13 5.72
CA GLN A 145 2.23 28.16 6.48
C GLN A 145 0.75 27.83 6.70
N THR A 146 0.11 27.29 5.68
CA THR A 146 -1.32 27.00 5.71
C THR A 146 -1.65 25.72 6.47
N ASN A 147 -0.84 24.66 6.28
CA ASN A 147 -1.21 23.30 6.71
C ASN A 147 -0.39 22.78 7.90
N CYS A 148 0.71 23.43 8.28
CA CYS A 148 1.69 22.83 9.20
C CYS A 148 2.10 23.74 10.36
N ILE A 149 2.35 25.03 10.11
CA ILE A 149 2.93 25.96 11.10
C ILE A 149 2.05 26.14 12.35
N GLY A 150 0.72 25.98 12.25
CA GLY A 150 -0.17 26.11 13.41
C GLY A 150 0.17 25.18 14.59
N CYS A 151 0.71 23.97 14.30
CA CYS A 151 1.19 23.04 15.33
C CYS A 151 2.73 22.95 15.40
N HIS A 152 3.43 23.34 14.32
CA HIS A 152 4.88 23.23 14.17
C HIS A 152 5.57 24.60 14.26
N SER A 153 5.24 25.41 15.27
CA SER A 153 5.83 26.73 15.51
C SER A 153 6.04 27.01 17.01
N GLY A 154 6.65 28.16 17.32
CA GLY A 154 6.85 28.63 18.69
C GLY A 154 7.98 27.90 19.45
N SER A 155 7.98 28.06 20.78
CA SER A 155 8.98 27.50 21.69
C SER A 155 8.76 26.02 22.04
N ALA A 156 7.56 25.48 21.79
CA ALA A 156 7.21 24.07 22.04
C ALA A 156 6.47 23.46 20.84
N PRO A 157 7.13 23.33 19.67
CA PRO A 157 6.49 22.81 18.48
C PRO A 157 6.17 21.31 18.60
N SER A 158 5.07 20.88 17.97
CA SER A 158 4.66 19.47 17.95
C SER A 158 5.77 18.58 17.38
N GLY A 159 6.10 17.52 18.11
CA GLY A 159 7.19 16.60 17.75
C GLY A 159 8.59 17.24 17.73
N GLY A 160 8.77 18.41 18.34
CA GLY A 160 10.05 19.13 18.36
C GLY A 160 10.45 19.77 17.03
N ILE A 161 9.53 19.86 16.06
CA ILE A 161 9.83 20.35 14.71
C ILE A 161 9.24 21.75 14.50
N ASN A 162 10.11 22.77 14.43
CA ASN A 162 9.71 24.13 14.08
C ASN A 162 9.86 24.37 12.56
N LEU A 163 8.73 24.65 11.89
CA LEU A 163 8.63 24.91 10.46
C LEU A 163 8.64 26.39 10.08
N THR A 164 8.84 27.32 11.04
CA THR A 164 9.03 28.75 10.73
C THR A 164 10.45 29.08 10.26
N ASN A 165 11.38 28.13 10.33
CA ASN A 165 12.77 28.29 9.89
C ASN A 165 12.98 27.63 8.52
N ASP A 166 13.16 28.45 7.50
CA ASP A 166 13.29 28.00 6.10
C ASP A 166 14.52 27.12 5.88
N ALA A 167 15.65 27.41 6.52
CA ALA A 167 16.86 26.59 6.42
C ALA A 167 16.66 25.19 7.05
N ASN A 168 15.97 25.13 8.18
CA ASN A 168 15.61 23.85 8.80
C ASN A 168 14.66 23.05 7.89
N ASN A 169 13.69 23.72 7.26
CA ASN A 169 12.74 23.09 6.34
C ASN A 169 13.44 22.42 5.16
N GLU A 170 14.47 23.06 4.58
CA GLU A 170 15.31 22.45 3.54
C GLU A 170 16.06 21.20 4.02
N VAL A 171 16.57 21.20 5.26
CA VAL A 171 17.24 20.03 5.85
C VAL A 171 16.28 18.87 6.08
N ILE A 172 15.03 19.16 6.48
CA ILE A 172 14.03 18.13 6.84
C ILE A 172 13.01 17.83 5.73
N LYS A 173 13.16 18.38 4.53
CA LYS A 173 12.17 18.26 3.43
C LYS A 173 11.73 16.83 3.10
N ASN A 174 12.63 15.87 3.24
CA ASN A 174 12.33 14.44 3.04
C ASN A 174 11.46 13.85 4.17
N ARG A 175 11.64 14.34 5.41
CA ARG A 175 10.78 13.97 6.53
C ARG A 175 9.38 14.55 6.35
N ILE A 176 9.30 15.80 5.90
CA ILE A 176 8.02 16.45 5.54
C ILE A 176 7.31 15.64 4.46
N LEU A 177 8.00 15.26 3.37
CA LEU A 177 7.41 14.41 2.33
C LEU A 177 6.88 13.07 2.87
N CYS A 178 7.64 12.42 3.76
CA CYS A 178 7.28 11.12 4.31
C CYS A 178 5.98 11.17 5.13
N THR A 179 5.84 12.18 5.99
CA THR A 179 4.68 12.33 6.88
C THR A 179 3.43 12.76 6.10
N VAL A 180 3.56 13.65 5.11
CA VAL A 180 2.41 14.09 4.28
C VAL A 180 1.96 13.02 3.27
N SER A 181 2.86 12.11 2.87
CA SER A 181 2.53 10.99 1.98
C SER A 181 1.94 9.78 2.71
N GLY A 182 1.96 9.76 4.05
CA GLY A 182 1.46 8.64 4.85
C GLY A 182 2.27 7.35 4.72
N GLY A 183 3.60 7.45 4.59
CA GLY A 183 4.48 6.28 4.51
C GLY A 183 4.42 5.40 5.75
N SER A 184 4.55 4.09 5.61
CA SER A 184 4.39 3.10 6.69
C SER A 184 5.38 3.24 7.86
N SER A 185 6.45 4.01 7.69
CA SER A 185 7.47 4.28 8.72
C SER A 185 7.40 5.70 9.31
N CYS A 186 6.38 6.49 8.96
CA CYS A 186 6.24 7.89 9.37
C CYS A 186 4.83 8.14 9.92
N SER A 187 4.73 8.92 10.99
CA SER A 187 3.43 9.37 11.48
C SER A 187 2.76 10.26 10.42
N ALA A 188 1.55 9.89 10.01
CA ALA A 188 0.81 10.65 9.01
C ALA A 188 0.47 12.04 9.56
N MET A 189 0.77 13.08 8.77
CA MET A 189 0.51 14.47 9.12
C MET A 189 -0.09 15.23 7.92
N PRO A 190 -0.98 16.21 8.13
CA PRO A 190 -1.56 16.63 9.41
C PRO A 190 -2.55 15.60 10.03
N PRO A 191 -2.78 15.62 11.36
CA PRO A 191 -3.79 14.76 11.98
C PRO A 191 -5.19 15.09 11.45
N GLY A 192 -5.89 14.09 10.89
CA GLY A 192 -7.31 14.20 10.50
C GLY A 192 -7.58 14.46 9.01
N THR A 193 -6.73 15.18 8.27
CA THR A 193 -6.90 15.41 6.83
C THR A 193 -5.57 15.36 6.07
N LYS A 194 -5.55 14.64 4.94
CA LYS A 194 -4.39 14.59 4.04
C LYS A 194 -4.33 15.85 3.16
N LEU A 195 -3.11 16.29 2.84
CA LEU A 195 -2.89 17.27 1.78
C LEU A 195 -3.50 16.76 0.46
N THR A 196 -3.84 17.68 -0.44
CA THR A 196 -4.27 17.32 -1.80
C THR A 196 -3.15 16.57 -2.53
N ASN A 197 -3.52 15.76 -3.52
CA ASN A 197 -2.54 15.02 -4.33
C ASN A 197 -1.56 15.98 -5.04
N CYS A 198 -2.04 17.13 -5.53
CA CYS A 198 -1.20 18.18 -6.08
C CYS A 198 -0.19 18.74 -5.06
N GLN A 199 -0.61 19.12 -3.85
CA GLN A 199 0.31 19.65 -2.84
C GLN A 199 1.37 18.61 -2.44
N ILE A 200 0.99 17.34 -2.33
CA ILE A 200 1.95 16.24 -2.10
C ILE A 200 2.92 16.12 -3.28
N ALA A 201 2.44 16.27 -4.52
CA ALA A 201 3.30 16.26 -5.70
C ALA A 201 4.27 17.45 -5.76
N GLN A 202 3.84 18.65 -5.34
CA GLN A 202 4.70 19.83 -5.24
C GLN A 202 5.76 19.66 -4.14
N ILE A 203 5.39 19.18 -2.94
CA ILE A 203 6.35 18.86 -1.87
C ILE A 203 7.34 17.78 -2.33
N ARG A 204 6.86 16.76 -3.05
CA ARG A 204 7.70 15.72 -3.63
C ARG A 204 8.71 16.29 -4.63
N LYS A 205 8.28 17.26 -5.43
CA LYS A 205 9.16 17.94 -6.38
C LYS A 205 10.25 18.74 -5.67
N TRP A 206 9.85 19.56 -4.73
CA TRP A 206 10.76 20.39 -3.94
C TRP A 206 11.77 19.56 -3.13
N SER A 207 11.36 18.41 -2.60
CA SER A 207 12.27 17.52 -1.88
C SER A 207 13.36 16.90 -2.77
N GLY A 208 13.34 17.16 -4.08
CA GLY A 208 14.26 16.59 -5.07
C GLY A 208 13.76 15.29 -5.71
N GLY A 209 12.50 14.93 -5.52
CA GLY A 209 11.84 13.94 -6.36
C GLY A 209 11.46 14.57 -7.71
N GLY A 210 11.54 13.84 -8.82
CA GLY A 210 11.04 14.37 -10.09
C GLY A 210 9.52 14.63 -10.07
N THR A 211 8.99 15.21 -11.15
CA THR A 211 7.54 15.36 -11.42
C THR A 211 6.80 14.05 -11.70
N THR A 212 7.51 12.94 -11.54
CA THR A 212 7.04 11.57 -11.49
C THR A 212 7.77 10.93 -10.32
N PRO A 213 7.30 9.79 -9.75
CA PRO A 213 8.15 9.04 -8.84
C PRO A 213 9.40 8.64 -9.63
N THR A 214 10.48 9.43 -9.56
CA THR A 214 11.76 9.02 -10.12
C THR A 214 12.13 7.78 -9.33
N PRO A 215 12.26 6.63 -9.98
CA PRO A 215 12.74 5.44 -9.32
C PRO A 215 14.06 5.80 -8.66
N CYS A 216 14.26 5.38 -7.41
CA CYS A 216 15.57 5.33 -6.81
C CYS A 216 16.57 4.86 -7.88
N ASP A 217 17.59 5.65 -8.21
CA ASP A 217 18.69 5.13 -9.02
C ASP A 217 19.50 4.16 -8.15
N SER A 218 18.93 2.98 -7.99
CA SER A 218 19.55 1.78 -7.48
C SER A 218 20.08 0.93 -8.63
N VAL A 219 20.16 1.45 -9.86
CA VAL A 219 20.63 0.68 -11.01
C VAL A 219 22.11 0.95 -11.21
N ASN A 220 22.50 2.23 -11.26
CA ASN A 220 23.84 2.71 -11.56
C ASN A 220 24.57 3.24 -10.32
N VAL A 221 24.73 2.37 -9.32
CA VAL A 221 25.41 2.73 -8.07
C VAL A 221 26.91 2.48 -8.18
N THR A 222 27.73 3.51 -7.97
CA THR A 222 29.19 3.42 -7.94
C THR A 222 29.74 3.79 -6.57
N TYR A 223 30.92 3.24 -6.20
CA TYR A 223 31.52 3.57 -4.92
C TYR A 223 31.88 5.06 -4.83
N GLN A 224 32.61 5.58 -5.82
CA GLN A 224 33.06 6.97 -5.84
C GLN A 224 31.91 7.96 -6.11
N GLY A 225 31.02 7.66 -7.05
CA GLY A 225 29.95 8.59 -7.46
C GLY A 225 28.71 8.56 -6.57
N THR A 226 28.50 7.48 -5.80
CA THR A 226 27.26 7.32 -5.00
C THR A 226 27.52 7.11 -3.52
N ILE A 227 28.50 6.28 -3.15
CA ILE A 227 28.69 5.86 -1.75
C ILE A 227 29.56 6.83 -0.96
N VAL A 228 30.65 7.31 -1.55
CA VAL A 228 31.50 8.32 -0.91
C VAL A 228 30.71 9.59 -0.56
N PRO A 229 29.84 10.15 -1.44
CA PRO A 229 28.98 11.28 -1.07
C PRO A 229 28.03 10.98 0.11
N ILE A 230 27.49 9.76 0.20
CA ILE A 230 26.64 9.34 1.33
C ILE A 230 27.45 9.30 2.62
N LEU A 231 28.66 8.73 2.60
CA LEU A 231 29.52 8.65 3.78
C LEU A 231 30.03 10.04 4.21
N GLN A 232 30.37 10.90 3.26
CA GLN A 232 30.74 12.29 3.52
C GLN A 232 29.64 13.07 4.23
N ALA A 233 28.41 12.99 3.70
CA ALA A 233 27.30 13.77 4.22
C ALA A 233 26.77 13.27 5.57
N ASN A 234 26.88 11.97 5.86
CA ASN A 234 26.19 11.36 7.00
C ASN A 234 27.12 10.72 8.05
N CYS A 235 28.39 10.47 7.73
CA CYS A 235 29.26 9.64 8.56
C CYS A 235 30.61 10.29 8.89
N TYR A 236 31.20 11.07 7.97
CA TYR A 236 32.56 11.60 8.14
C TYR A 236 32.72 12.55 9.32
N GLY A 237 31.64 13.23 9.73
CA GLY A 237 31.65 14.09 10.92
C GLY A 237 32.07 13.39 12.23
N CYS A 238 32.02 12.06 12.29
CA CYS A 238 32.47 11.27 13.45
C CYS A 238 33.38 10.09 13.12
N HIS A 239 33.65 9.84 11.83
CA HIS A 239 34.37 8.68 11.33
C HIS A 239 35.40 9.08 10.25
N SER A 240 36.09 10.20 10.43
CA SER A 240 37.18 10.62 9.54
C SER A 240 38.31 11.29 10.33
N GLY A 241 39.55 11.16 9.85
CA GLY A 241 40.70 11.96 10.30
C GLY A 241 41.00 11.83 11.81
N LEU A 242 41.09 12.96 12.52
CA LEU A 242 41.45 13.01 13.95
C LEU A 242 40.26 12.72 14.90
N THR A 243 39.05 12.57 14.37
CA THR A 243 37.82 12.28 15.12
C THR A 243 37.31 10.89 14.76
N ILE A 244 38.05 9.85 15.16
CA ILE A 244 37.73 8.45 14.82
C ILE A 244 36.90 7.82 15.94
N SER A 245 35.58 7.82 15.78
CA SER A 245 34.70 7.10 16.70
C SER A 245 34.92 5.58 16.59
N ALA A 246 35.20 4.95 17.73
CA ALA A 246 35.43 3.51 17.85
C ALA A 246 36.56 2.94 16.95
N GLY A 247 37.55 3.77 16.59
CA GLY A 247 38.67 3.33 15.74
C GLY A 247 38.27 3.02 14.27
N ILE A 248 37.09 3.48 13.83
CA ILE A 248 36.58 3.28 12.47
C ILE A 248 36.76 4.56 11.65
N ASP A 249 37.69 4.53 10.70
CA ASP A 249 37.89 5.57 9.68
C ASP A 249 37.21 5.18 8.37
N LEU A 250 36.16 5.92 8.00
CA LEU A 250 35.39 5.69 6.78
C LEU A 250 35.96 6.43 5.57
N THR A 251 37.07 7.14 5.71
CA THR A 251 37.86 7.64 4.57
C THR A 251 38.78 6.56 4.00
N ASP A 252 39.14 5.55 4.81
CA ASP A 252 39.86 4.37 4.34
C ASP A 252 38.91 3.42 3.58
N THR A 253 39.10 3.39 2.26
CA THR A 253 38.30 2.56 1.35
C THR A 253 38.39 1.05 1.64
N THR A 254 39.50 0.58 2.22
CA THR A 254 39.70 -0.82 2.62
C THR A 254 38.87 -1.13 3.85
N MET A 255 38.89 -0.22 4.84
CA MET A 255 38.06 -0.34 6.04
C MET A 255 36.57 -0.28 5.70
N VAL A 256 36.15 0.66 4.85
CA VAL A 256 34.76 0.77 4.35
C VAL A 256 34.32 -0.52 3.65
N ARG A 257 35.19 -1.12 2.83
CA ARG A 257 34.92 -2.40 2.18
C ARG A 257 34.77 -3.54 3.19
N ASN A 258 35.67 -3.63 4.17
CA ASN A 258 35.66 -4.69 5.20
C ASN A 258 34.46 -4.57 6.15
N LEU A 259 34.03 -3.35 6.46
CA LEU A 259 32.93 -3.08 7.38
C LEU A 259 31.56 -2.92 6.68
N ARG A 260 31.47 -3.06 5.35
CA ARG A 260 30.26 -2.78 4.56
C ARG A 260 28.97 -3.41 5.11
N ASN A 261 29.03 -4.66 5.59
CA ASN A 261 27.87 -5.35 6.19
C ASN A 261 27.53 -4.80 7.57
N LYS A 262 28.53 -4.41 8.36
CA LYS A 262 28.35 -3.75 9.66
C LYS A 262 27.75 -2.37 9.47
N ILE A 263 28.26 -1.60 8.50
CA ILE A 263 27.70 -0.30 8.08
C ILE A 263 26.23 -0.47 7.67
N LEU A 264 25.90 -1.46 6.83
CA LEU A 264 24.52 -1.73 6.45
C LEU A 264 23.65 -2.07 7.67
N CYS A 265 24.16 -2.89 8.59
CA CYS A 265 23.40 -3.29 9.76
C CYS A 265 23.07 -2.11 10.69
N THR A 266 24.02 -1.19 10.90
CA THR A 266 23.82 -0.03 11.78
C THR A 266 22.92 1.03 11.15
N ILE A 267 23.00 1.26 9.83
CA ILE A 267 22.13 2.24 9.14
C ILE A 267 20.69 1.76 8.96
N VAL A 268 20.45 0.44 8.87
CA VAL A 268 19.08 -0.13 8.81
C VAL A 268 18.50 -0.41 10.19
N LYS A 269 19.27 -0.14 11.26
CA LYS A 269 18.89 -0.42 12.66
C LYS A 269 18.48 -1.89 12.87
N GLY A 270 19.27 -2.81 12.30
CA GLY A 270 19.04 -4.24 12.39
C GLY A 270 19.11 -4.77 13.82
N ALA A 271 18.42 -5.88 14.10
CA ALA A 271 18.44 -6.52 15.41
C ALA A 271 19.88 -6.90 15.82
N GLY A 272 20.29 -6.52 17.02
CA GLY A 272 21.65 -6.74 17.55
C GLY A 272 22.70 -5.71 17.10
N CYS A 273 22.36 -4.76 16.24
CA CYS A 273 23.27 -3.71 15.77
C CYS A 273 23.02 -2.40 16.51
N LYS A 274 24.11 -1.70 16.88
CA LYS A 274 24.04 -0.35 17.47
C LYS A 274 23.65 0.65 16.37
N PRO A 275 22.49 1.33 16.46
CA PRO A 275 22.03 2.27 15.42
C PRO A 275 23.04 3.39 15.16
N MET A 276 23.33 3.66 13.88
CA MET A 276 24.19 4.77 13.46
C MET A 276 23.63 5.43 12.18
N PRO A 277 23.74 6.76 12.02
CA PRO A 277 24.34 7.72 12.96
C PRO A 277 23.49 7.94 14.25
N PRO A 278 24.08 8.40 15.37
CA PRO A 278 23.38 8.59 16.66
C PRO A 278 22.23 9.61 16.60
N SER A 279 22.31 10.57 15.68
CA SER A 279 21.23 11.48 15.32
C SER A 279 21.12 11.58 13.79
N GLY A 280 19.90 11.75 13.27
CA GLY A 280 19.62 11.63 11.84
C GLY A 280 19.39 10.18 11.36
N SER A 281 18.87 10.01 10.15
CA SER A 281 18.71 8.69 9.52
C SER A 281 18.85 8.84 8.02
N LEU A 282 19.60 7.93 7.38
CA LEU A 282 19.69 7.87 5.93
C LEU A 282 18.29 7.69 5.33
N THR A 283 18.07 8.30 4.17
CA THR A 283 16.82 8.11 3.42
C THR A 283 16.68 6.67 2.94
N THR A 284 15.44 6.24 2.67
CA THR A 284 15.16 4.92 2.06
C THR A 284 15.92 4.71 0.75
N CYS A 285 16.11 5.78 -0.04
CA CYS A 285 16.89 5.78 -1.27
C CYS A 285 18.39 5.55 -1.00
N GLN A 286 18.99 6.30 -0.06
CA GLN A 286 20.40 6.12 0.31
C GLN A 286 20.66 4.73 0.90
N ILE A 287 19.74 4.21 1.72
CA ILE A 287 19.82 2.82 2.22
C ILE A 287 19.72 1.83 1.06
N ALA A 288 18.84 2.05 0.08
CA ALA A 288 18.73 1.21 -1.11
C ALA A 288 19.99 1.27 -2.00
N GLN A 289 20.62 2.44 -2.12
CA GLN A 289 21.89 2.62 -2.83
C GLN A 289 23.06 1.95 -2.10
N VAL A 290 23.17 2.07 -0.78
CA VAL A 290 24.17 1.34 0.03
C VAL A 290 23.96 -0.16 -0.08
N ARG A 291 22.70 -0.64 0.00
CA ARG A 291 22.35 -2.06 -0.24
C ARG A 291 22.76 -2.50 -1.64
N ARG A 292 22.44 -1.71 -2.66
CA ARG A 292 22.80 -2.00 -4.04
C ARG A 292 24.31 -2.11 -4.21
N TRP A 293 25.06 -1.11 -3.75
CA TRP A 293 26.52 -1.13 -3.79
C TRP A 293 27.08 -2.37 -3.12
N ILE A 294 26.65 -2.70 -1.89
CA ILE A 294 27.12 -3.92 -1.22
C ILE A 294 26.86 -5.18 -2.06
N ASN A 295 25.75 -5.20 -2.78
CA ASN A 295 25.33 -6.29 -3.66
C ASN A 295 25.96 -6.24 -5.06
N THR A 296 26.53 -5.11 -5.51
CA THR A 296 27.11 -4.90 -6.85
C THR A 296 28.61 -4.64 -6.86
N ILE A 297 29.25 -4.42 -5.71
CA ILE A 297 30.72 -4.46 -5.60
C ILE A 297 31.13 -5.79 -6.23
N PRO A 298 31.97 -5.78 -7.28
CA PRO A 298 32.71 -6.96 -7.66
C PRO A 298 33.43 -7.38 -6.39
N GLN A 299 32.92 -8.43 -5.74
CA GLN A 299 33.75 -9.16 -4.80
C GLN A 299 35.02 -9.44 -5.62
N THR A 300 36.21 -9.25 -5.06
CA THR A 300 37.36 -10.06 -5.49
C THR A 300 36.79 -11.43 -5.89
N PRO A 301 36.92 -11.85 -7.17
CA PRO A 301 35.99 -12.77 -7.79
C PRO A 301 35.57 -13.81 -6.78
N CYS A 302 34.28 -13.83 -6.46
CA CYS A 302 33.77 -14.86 -5.59
C CYS A 302 34.01 -16.17 -6.33
N ASP A 303 35.13 -16.80 -6.04
CA ASP A 303 35.48 -18.06 -6.63
C ASP A 303 34.61 -19.09 -5.93
N THR A 304 33.36 -19.19 -6.39
CA THR A 304 32.46 -20.25 -5.95
C THR A 304 32.92 -21.62 -6.42
N ASN A 305 33.99 -21.71 -7.23
CA ASN A 305 34.66 -22.96 -7.55
C ASN A 305 35.76 -23.30 -6.53
N ASN A 306 36.30 -22.30 -5.81
CA ASN A 306 37.13 -22.51 -4.62
C ASN A 306 36.26 -22.49 -3.35
N PHE A 307 35.91 -23.69 -2.90
CA PHE A 307 35.21 -23.96 -1.64
C PHE A 307 35.99 -24.99 -0.80
N THR A 308 37.29 -25.09 -1.03
CA THR A 308 38.15 -25.94 -0.21
C THR A 308 38.33 -25.33 1.17
N TYR A 309 38.55 -26.18 2.18
CA TYR A 309 38.73 -25.71 3.55
C TYR A 309 39.87 -24.67 3.66
N ASN A 310 41.05 -25.01 3.15
CA ASN A 310 42.23 -24.14 3.20
C ASN A 310 42.15 -22.93 2.26
N GLY A 311 41.47 -23.06 1.11
CA GLY A 311 41.41 -21.99 0.11
C GLY A 311 40.38 -20.91 0.43
N ALA A 312 39.20 -21.29 0.93
CA ALA A 312 38.09 -20.35 1.09
C ALA A 312 37.53 -20.30 2.52
N ILE A 313 37.43 -21.44 3.21
CA ILE A 313 36.69 -21.52 4.47
C ILE A 313 37.51 -21.02 5.65
N LYS A 314 38.77 -21.43 5.76
CA LYS A 314 39.67 -21.02 6.84
C LYS A 314 39.82 -19.49 6.92
N PRO A 315 40.01 -18.74 5.81
CA PRO A 315 39.98 -17.27 5.84
C PRO A 315 38.65 -16.66 6.32
N ILE A 316 37.52 -17.31 6.02
CA ILE A 316 36.19 -16.86 6.48
C ILE A 316 36.05 -17.07 7.99
N LEU A 317 36.40 -18.25 8.51
CA LEU A 317 36.37 -18.55 9.94
C LEU A 317 37.28 -17.59 10.71
N GLN A 318 38.50 -17.36 10.19
CA GLN A 318 39.48 -16.45 10.78
C GLN A 318 38.98 -15.00 10.88
N SER A 319 38.38 -14.48 9.81
CA SER A 319 37.96 -13.08 9.77
C SER A 319 36.61 -12.79 10.43
N GLN A 320 35.72 -13.79 10.52
CA GLN A 320 34.31 -13.58 10.93
C GLN A 320 33.90 -14.28 12.22
N CYS A 321 34.65 -15.32 12.66
CA CYS A 321 34.18 -16.22 13.72
C CYS A 321 35.17 -16.37 14.88
N ILE A 322 36.48 -16.35 14.61
CA ILE A 322 37.52 -16.62 15.61
C ILE A 322 37.49 -15.63 16.78
N SER A 323 37.06 -14.38 16.58
CA SER A 323 36.97 -13.36 17.65
C SER A 323 36.13 -13.80 18.85
N CYS A 324 35.23 -14.77 18.69
CA CYS A 324 34.40 -15.33 19.77
C CYS A 324 34.61 -16.84 19.99
N HIS A 325 35.29 -17.52 19.06
CA HIS A 325 35.46 -18.97 19.04
C HIS A 325 36.94 -19.37 19.08
N SER A 326 37.72 -18.73 19.95
CA SER A 326 39.13 -19.05 20.19
C SER A 326 39.42 -19.27 21.67
N LYS A 327 40.52 -19.97 21.98
CA LYS A 327 41.07 -20.11 23.35
C LYS A 327 41.36 -18.74 24.00
N PRO A 328 41.33 -18.62 25.34
CA PRO A 328 41.22 -19.70 26.33
C PRO A 328 39.79 -20.16 26.66
N THR A 329 38.76 -19.36 26.34
CA THR A 329 37.35 -19.68 26.66
C THR A 329 36.45 -19.54 25.42
N PRO A 330 36.52 -20.49 24.47
CA PRO A 330 35.71 -20.43 23.25
C PRO A 330 34.21 -20.52 23.55
N GLN A 331 33.40 -19.69 22.88
CA GLN A 331 31.94 -19.77 23.02
C GLN A 331 31.42 -21.15 22.61
N ALA A 332 30.47 -21.66 23.40
CA ALA A 332 29.87 -22.98 23.23
C ALA A 332 30.89 -24.15 23.19
N ASN A 333 32.10 -23.94 23.73
CA ASN A 333 33.20 -24.90 23.69
C ASN A 333 33.60 -25.28 22.24
N ILE A 334 33.49 -24.34 21.31
CA ILE A 334 33.87 -24.50 19.89
C ILE A 334 35.08 -23.63 19.60
N ASP A 335 36.25 -24.27 19.41
CA ASP A 335 37.49 -23.60 19.03
C ASP A 335 37.70 -23.69 17.51
N LEU A 336 37.41 -22.60 16.80
CA LEU A 336 37.56 -22.52 15.35
C LEU A 336 39.01 -22.29 14.91
N THR A 337 39.97 -22.22 15.85
CA THR A 337 41.42 -22.25 15.54
C THR A 337 41.92 -23.68 15.27
N ASP A 338 41.15 -24.71 15.66
CA ASP A 338 41.45 -26.12 15.39
C ASP A 338 40.87 -26.56 14.05
N ASP A 339 41.75 -26.71 13.06
CA ASP A 339 41.37 -27.11 11.69
C ASP A 339 40.73 -28.51 11.63
N ALA A 340 41.16 -29.45 12.47
CA ALA A 340 40.63 -30.81 12.49
C ALA A 340 39.22 -30.85 13.12
N MET A 341 38.96 -29.97 14.09
CA MET A 341 37.63 -29.78 14.65
C MET A 341 36.69 -29.19 13.61
N ASN A 342 37.12 -28.18 12.86
CA ASN A 342 36.31 -27.47 11.86
C ASN A 342 35.71 -28.40 10.80
N GLU A 343 36.48 -29.37 10.30
CA GLU A 343 35.96 -30.40 9.39
C GLU A 343 34.92 -31.32 10.04
N LYS A 344 35.11 -31.71 11.31
CA LYS A 344 34.15 -32.56 12.05
C LYS A 344 32.84 -31.84 12.33
N ILE A 345 32.85 -30.52 12.51
CA ILE A 345 31.67 -29.72 12.87
C ILE A 345 31.08 -28.95 11.68
N LYS A 346 31.54 -29.16 10.45
CA LYS A 346 31.11 -28.39 9.27
C LYS A 346 29.59 -28.35 9.04
N SER A 347 28.88 -29.43 9.36
CA SER A 347 27.41 -29.46 9.30
C SER A 347 26.75 -28.55 10.35
N LYS A 348 27.36 -28.42 11.54
CA LYS A 348 26.90 -27.49 12.58
C LYS A 348 27.21 -26.05 12.19
N ILE A 349 28.41 -25.78 11.66
CA ILE A 349 28.78 -24.46 11.09
C ILE A 349 27.78 -24.06 10.01
N LEU A 350 27.49 -24.96 9.06
CA LEU A 350 26.49 -24.74 8.01
C LEU A 350 25.12 -24.40 8.59
N CYS A 351 24.64 -25.18 9.56
CA CYS A 351 23.35 -24.96 10.17
C CYS A 351 23.25 -23.59 10.88
N SER A 352 24.31 -23.21 11.60
CA SER A 352 24.40 -21.91 12.30
C SER A 352 24.43 -20.72 11.35
N VAL A 353 25.16 -20.81 10.23
CA VAL A 353 25.28 -19.69 9.27
C VAL A 353 24.12 -19.61 8.28
N THR A 354 23.34 -20.68 8.11
CA THR A 354 22.17 -20.73 7.21
C THR A 354 20.82 -20.60 7.92
N LYS A 355 20.83 -20.46 9.26
CA LYS A 355 19.62 -20.36 10.10
C LYS A 355 18.69 -21.57 9.95
N GLY A 356 19.24 -22.78 9.98
CA GLY A 356 18.44 -24.00 9.99
C GLY A 356 17.54 -24.08 11.24
N SER A 357 16.36 -24.69 11.10
CA SER A 357 15.45 -24.93 12.22
C SER A 357 16.15 -25.75 13.31
N GLY A 358 16.14 -25.27 14.55
CA GLY A 358 16.81 -25.92 15.69
C GLY A 358 18.28 -25.57 15.88
N CYS A 359 18.85 -24.63 15.11
CA CYS A 359 20.26 -24.24 15.20
C CYS A 359 20.47 -22.83 15.74
N SER A 360 21.51 -22.67 16.55
CA SER A 360 21.95 -21.36 17.06
C SER A 360 22.52 -20.52 15.90
N VAL A 361 21.88 -19.39 15.62
CA VAL A 361 22.23 -18.48 14.51
C VAL A 361 23.53 -17.74 14.83
N MET A 362 24.53 -17.84 13.93
CA MET A 362 25.84 -17.19 14.07
C MET A 362 26.30 -16.62 12.71
N PRO A 363 27.04 -15.48 12.66
CA PRO A 363 27.47 -14.67 13.81
C PRO A 363 26.37 -13.73 14.35
N PRO A 364 26.39 -13.36 15.66
CA PRO A 364 25.37 -12.49 16.27
C PRO A 364 25.42 -11.03 15.79
N ALA A 365 26.57 -10.58 15.25
CA ALA A 365 26.86 -9.17 14.93
C ALA A 365 26.68 -8.79 13.45
N GLY A 366 26.16 -9.70 12.61
CA GLY A 366 25.90 -9.44 11.19
C GLY A 366 26.04 -10.70 10.32
N MET A 367 25.30 -10.74 9.21
CA MET A 367 25.30 -11.90 8.30
C MET A 367 26.61 -11.96 7.49
N LEU A 368 27.12 -13.18 7.29
CA LEU A 368 28.11 -13.49 6.26
C LEU A 368 27.58 -13.04 4.89
N SER A 369 28.47 -12.65 3.98
CA SER A 369 28.07 -12.31 2.61
C SER A 369 27.50 -13.54 1.90
N VAL A 370 26.63 -13.32 0.90
CA VAL A 370 26.07 -14.38 0.05
C VAL A 370 27.16 -15.29 -0.53
N CYS A 371 28.32 -14.72 -0.88
CA CYS A 371 29.49 -15.47 -1.35
C CYS A 371 30.06 -16.40 -0.27
N GLN A 372 30.32 -15.88 0.93
CA GLN A 372 30.90 -16.65 2.04
C GLN A 372 29.95 -17.76 2.51
N THR A 373 28.66 -17.45 2.62
CA THR A 373 27.63 -18.47 2.90
C THR A 373 27.54 -19.50 1.79
N THR A 374 27.75 -19.12 0.53
CA THR A 374 27.79 -20.04 -0.62
C THR A 374 29.00 -20.96 -0.57
N GLN A 375 30.20 -20.44 -0.31
CA GLN A 375 31.41 -21.25 -0.17
C GLN A 375 31.31 -22.22 1.02
N ILE A 376 30.81 -21.77 2.18
CA ILE A 376 30.54 -22.64 3.34
C ILE A 376 29.51 -23.71 3.00
N ARG A 377 28.46 -23.37 2.23
CA ARG A 377 27.47 -24.35 1.77
C ARG A 377 28.05 -25.39 0.82
N LYS A 378 28.87 -24.96 -0.14
CA LYS A 378 29.54 -25.86 -1.08
C LYS A 378 30.55 -26.77 -0.37
N TRP A 379 31.31 -26.23 0.56
CA TRP A 379 32.25 -26.98 1.40
C TRP A 379 31.56 -27.98 2.33
N ALA A 380 30.59 -27.53 3.12
CA ALA A 380 29.93 -28.39 4.12
C ALA A 380 28.97 -29.39 3.47
N GLY A 381 28.37 -29.05 2.34
CA GLY A 381 27.48 -29.93 1.57
C GLY A 381 28.18 -30.77 0.49
N ASN A 382 29.48 -30.58 0.25
CA ASN A 382 30.20 -31.12 -0.92
C ASN A 382 29.50 -30.84 -2.27
N ILE A 383 28.88 -29.66 -2.41
CA ILE A 383 28.06 -29.29 -3.57
C ILE A 383 28.90 -28.46 -4.54
N THR A 384 29.30 -29.01 -5.69
CA THR A 384 30.16 -28.32 -6.67
C THR A 384 29.38 -27.29 -7.52
N SER A 385 28.11 -27.55 -7.78
CA SER A 385 27.10 -26.65 -8.36
C SER A 385 25.71 -27.08 -7.86
N ILE A 386 24.65 -26.26 -7.96
CA ILE A 386 23.29 -26.83 -7.88
C ILE A 386 23.20 -27.75 -9.10
N PRO A 387 23.15 -29.09 -8.94
CA PRO A 387 23.11 -29.97 -10.09
C PRO A 387 21.87 -29.59 -10.89
N CYS A 388 22.05 -29.36 -12.18
CA CYS A 388 20.93 -29.21 -13.10
C CYS A 388 20.31 -30.59 -13.38
N ASP A 389 19.95 -31.31 -12.31
CA ASP A 389 19.24 -32.56 -12.41
C ASP A 389 17.75 -32.24 -12.47
N THR A 390 17.24 -32.22 -13.70
CA THR A 390 15.81 -32.10 -13.95
C THR A 390 15.15 -33.48 -14.12
N THR A 391 15.91 -34.57 -14.03
CA THR A 391 15.38 -35.93 -14.24
C THR A 391 14.58 -36.40 -13.03
N THR A 392 15.09 -36.15 -11.82
CA THR A 392 14.40 -36.49 -10.56
C THR A 392 14.27 -35.25 -9.69
N VAL A 393 13.11 -34.60 -9.75
CA VAL A 393 12.83 -33.38 -8.98
C VAL A 393 12.01 -33.69 -7.74
N THR A 394 12.55 -33.38 -6.55
CA THR A 394 11.84 -33.52 -5.27
C THR A 394 11.82 -32.20 -4.50
N TYR A 395 10.84 -32.04 -3.61
CA TYR A 395 10.81 -30.86 -2.74
C TYR A 395 12.06 -30.77 -1.87
N THR A 396 12.43 -31.86 -1.19
CA THR A 396 13.54 -31.92 -0.23
C THR A 396 14.91 -31.91 -0.90
N GLY A 397 15.07 -32.61 -2.03
CA GLY A 397 16.36 -32.77 -2.71
C GLY A 397 16.67 -31.68 -3.74
N SER A 398 15.66 -31.06 -4.35
CA SER A 398 15.85 -30.13 -5.48
C SER A 398 15.38 -28.71 -5.14
N VAL A 399 14.15 -28.56 -4.63
CA VAL A 399 13.51 -27.25 -4.46
C VAL A 399 13.91 -26.53 -3.19
N LYS A 400 13.91 -27.21 -2.04
CA LYS A 400 14.30 -26.62 -0.76
C LYS A 400 15.73 -26.08 -0.80
N PRO A 401 16.73 -26.79 -1.37
CA PRO A 401 18.08 -26.23 -1.58
C PRO A 401 18.09 -24.99 -2.48
N LEU A 402 17.28 -25.00 -3.55
CA LEU A 402 17.16 -23.86 -4.47
C LEU A 402 16.56 -22.63 -3.78
N LEU A 403 15.50 -22.79 -2.99
CA LEU A 403 14.88 -21.70 -2.21
C LEU A 403 15.83 -21.18 -1.13
N GLN A 404 16.53 -22.09 -0.44
CA GLN A 404 17.59 -21.74 0.52
C GLN A 404 18.73 -20.95 -0.14
N TYR A 405 19.00 -21.18 -1.42
CA TYR A 405 20.09 -20.52 -2.15
C TYR A 405 19.68 -19.18 -2.76
N ARG A 406 18.49 -19.12 -3.38
CA ARG A 406 18.04 -17.96 -4.16
C ARG A 406 17.09 -17.02 -3.43
N CYS A 407 16.38 -17.49 -2.40
CA CYS A 407 15.17 -16.81 -1.94
C CYS A 407 15.18 -16.49 -0.43
N ILE A 408 15.65 -17.43 0.41
CA ILE A 408 15.53 -17.31 1.88
C ILE A 408 16.35 -16.16 2.47
N SER A 409 17.39 -15.67 1.78
CA SER A 409 18.13 -14.48 2.23
C SER A 409 17.22 -13.24 2.39
N CYS A 410 16.12 -13.19 1.64
CA CYS A 410 15.16 -12.08 1.59
C CYS A 410 13.74 -12.45 2.04
N HIS A 411 13.43 -13.75 2.20
CA HIS A 411 12.11 -14.26 2.57
C HIS A 411 12.23 -15.27 3.71
N ASN A 412 12.52 -14.78 4.92
CA ASN A 412 12.65 -15.59 6.12
C ASN A 412 11.89 -14.98 7.30
N THR A 413 11.80 -15.69 8.42
CA THR A 413 11.13 -15.21 9.65
C THR A 413 11.63 -13.86 10.16
N THR A 414 12.91 -13.52 9.94
CA THR A 414 13.51 -12.24 10.35
C THR A 414 13.26 -11.14 9.33
N TYR A 415 13.24 -11.48 8.04
CA TYR A 415 13.08 -10.56 6.93
C TYR A 415 12.06 -11.13 5.94
N PRO A 416 10.75 -11.05 6.23
CA PRO A 416 9.73 -11.56 5.33
C PRO A 416 9.39 -10.48 4.29
N LEU A 417 10.27 -10.23 3.32
CA LEU A 417 9.97 -9.23 2.28
C LEU A 417 8.68 -9.62 1.55
N GLY A 418 7.77 -8.66 1.41
CA GLY A 418 6.42 -8.89 0.89
C GLY A 418 5.51 -9.72 1.81
N GLY A 419 5.86 -9.87 3.10
CA GLY A 419 5.11 -10.68 4.07
C GLY A 419 5.29 -12.20 3.88
N ILE A 420 6.32 -12.63 3.16
CA ILE A 420 6.53 -14.02 2.75
C ILE A 420 7.68 -14.64 3.54
N ASP A 421 7.42 -15.76 4.21
CA ASP A 421 8.43 -16.60 4.87
C ASP A 421 8.59 -17.94 4.12
N LEU A 422 9.73 -18.11 3.47
CA LEU A 422 10.08 -19.33 2.72
C LEU A 422 10.90 -20.33 3.55
N THR A 423 11.09 -20.08 4.84
CA THR A 423 11.68 -21.08 5.76
C THR A 423 10.64 -22.08 6.26
N ASN A 424 9.35 -21.74 6.14
CA ASN A 424 8.22 -22.60 6.49
C ASN A 424 7.81 -23.49 5.31
N ASP A 425 8.14 -24.78 5.38
CA ASP A 425 7.85 -25.75 4.31
C ASP A 425 6.35 -25.87 3.98
N THR A 426 5.46 -25.67 4.96
CA THR A 426 4.01 -25.70 4.74
C THR A 426 3.56 -24.49 3.93
N LEU A 427 4.05 -23.29 4.26
CA LEU A 427 3.75 -22.08 3.50
C LEU A 427 4.35 -22.13 2.09
N VAL A 428 5.57 -22.65 1.93
CA VAL A 428 6.20 -22.84 0.61
C VAL A 428 5.34 -23.74 -0.29
N LYS A 429 4.77 -24.81 0.27
CA LYS A 429 3.85 -25.71 -0.46
C LYS A 429 2.51 -25.04 -0.80
N LEU A 430 2.00 -24.14 0.05
CA LEU A 430 0.78 -23.36 -0.18
C LEU A 430 0.96 -22.23 -1.21
N MET A 431 2.19 -21.68 -1.33
CA MET A 431 2.52 -20.55 -2.21
C MET A 431 3.16 -20.95 -3.54
N ARG A 432 3.18 -22.24 -3.89
CA ARG A 432 3.79 -22.78 -5.13
C ARG A 432 3.50 -21.97 -6.39
N GLY A 433 2.21 -21.69 -6.64
CA GLY A 433 1.77 -20.89 -7.80
C GLY A 433 2.31 -19.46 -7.77
N LYS A 434 2.34 -18.80 -6.60
CA LYS A 434 2.95 -17.48 -6.45
C LYS A 434 4.45 -17.50 -6.70
N ILE A 435 5.15 -18.52 -6.21
CA ILE A 435 6.58 -18.70 -6.43
C ILE A 435 6.85 -18.84 -7.93
N VAL A 436 6.12 -19.70 -8.64
CA VAL A 436 6.27 -19.87 -10.10
C VAL A 436 5.94 -18.59 -10.88
N CYS A 437 4.81 -17.97 -10.59
CA CYS A 437 4.41 -16.72 -11.25
C CYS A 437 5.47 -15.62 -11.07
N SER A 438 6.05 -15.51 -9.88
CA SER A 438 7.08 -14.53 -9.55
C SER A 438 8.43 -14.83 -10.19
N VAL A 439 8.88 -16.11 -10.19
CA VAL A 439 10.18 -16.49 -10.81
C VAL A 439 10.15 -16.54 -12.33
N ASN A 440 8.98 -16.79 -12.91
CA ASN A 440 8.76 -16.71 -14.35
C ASN A 440 8.48 -15.28 -14.83
N ARG A 441 8.16 -14.36 -13.91
CA ARG A 441 7.82 -12.96 -14.21
C ARG A 441 6.59 -12.84 -15.10
N GLU A 442 5.57 -13.63 -14.78
CA GLU A 442 4.29 -13.64 -15.50
C GLU A 442 3.51 -12.34 -15.27
N ALA A 443 2.63 -11.98 -16.20
CA ALA A 443 1.85 -10.74 -16.14
C ALA A 443 0.94 -10.70 -14.90
N GLY A 444 0.99 -9.59 -14.16
CA GLY A 444 0.25 -9.43 -12.90
C GLY A 444 0.97 -9.96 -11.65
N CYS A 445 2.18 -10.50 -11.78
CA CYS A 445 2.99 -10.97 -10.66
C CYS A 445 4.22 -10.11 -10.40
N SER A 446 4.61 -10.00 -9.13
CA SER A 446 5.84 -9.32 -8.71
C SER A 446 7.06 -10.14 -9.14
N ALA A 447 7.84 -9.62 -10.08
CA ALA A 447 9.04 -10.28 -10.60
C ALA A 447 10.10 -10.50 -9.50
N MET A 448 10.48 -11.76 -9.25
CA MET A 448 11.45 -12.14 -8.22
C MET A 448 12.41 -13.23 -8.73
N PRO A 449 13.69 -13.25 -8.32
CA PRO A 449 14.39 -12.19 -7.59
C PRO A 449 14.47 -10.89 -8.42
N PRO A 450 14.47 -9.70 -7.78
CA PRO A 450 14.35 -8.42 -8.49
C PRO A 450 15.50 -8.16 -9.45
N VAL A 451 16.71 -8.62 -9.10
CA VAL A 451 17.96 -8.28 -9.80
C VAL A 451 18.45 -9.44 -10.66
N THR A 452 18.61 -10.63 -10.10
CA THR A 452 19.15 -11.80 -10.80
C THR A 452 18.06 -12.86 -10.97
N PRO A 453 17.48 -12.99 -12.17
CA PRO A 453 16.54 -14.06 -12.46
C PRO A 453 17.16 -15.44 -12.21
N LEU A 454 16.32 -16.42 -11.90
CA LEU A 454 16.73 -17.83 -11.90
C LEU A 454 17.20 -18.24 -13.30
N THR A 455 18.16 -19.17 -13.35
CA THR A 455 18.61 -19.75 -14.61
C THR A 455 17.48 -20.56 -15.26
N ALA A 456 17.59 -20.83 -16.56
CA ALA A 456 16.62 -21.67 -17.27
C ALA A 456 16.45 -23.03 -16.59
N CYS A 457 17.54 -23.63 -16.13
CA CYS A 457 17.48 -24.90 -15.41
C CYS A 457 16.77 -24.81 -14.05
N GLU A 458 17.05 -23.78 -13.25
CA GLU A 458 16.42 -23.59 -11.94
C GLU A 458 14.91 -23.34 -12.08
N LYS A 459 14.52 -22.58 -13.11
CA LYS A 459 13.11 -22.45 -13.49
C LYS A 459 12.52 -23.80 -13.86
N THR A 460 13.24 -24.63 -14.60
CA THR A 460 12.81 -26.00 -14.93
C THR A 460 12.66 -26.88 -13.69
N ILE A 461 13.52 -26.76 -12.68
CA ILE A 461 13.38 -27.46 -11.40
C ILE A 461 12.10 -27.03 -10.68
N ILE A 462 11.82 -25.73 -10.57
CA ILE A 462 10.59 -25.24 -9.91
C ILE A 462 9.35 -25.65 -10.73
N LYS A 463 9.41 -25.57 -12.06
CA LYS A 463 8.33 -26.00 -12.96
C LYS A 463 8.05 -27.51 -12.83
N LYS A 464 9.09 -28.35 -12.85
CA LYS A 464 8.97 -29.81 -12.69
C LYS A 464 8.53 -30.20 -11.29
N TRP A 465 8.92 -29.47 -10.26
CA TRP A 465 8.41 -29.68 -8.92
C TRP A 465 6.92 -29.47 -8.88
N ILE A 466 6.41 -28.35 -9.42
CA ILE A 466 4.98 -28.13 -9.55
C ILE A 466 4.32 -29.24 -10.37
N SER A 467 4.86 -29.57 -11.54
CA SER A 467 4.30 -30.64 -12.38
C SER A 467 4.37 -32.04 -11.75
N SER A 468 5.30 -32.29 -10.82
CA SER A 468 5.41 -33.54 -10.06
C SER A 468 4.40 -33.63 -8.91
N VAL A 469 3.92 -32.49 -8.39
CA VAL A 469 2.77 -32.43 -7.47
C VAL A 469 1.46 -32.47 -8.27
N ASP A 470 1.46 -31.90 -9.48
CA ASP A 470 0.36 -31.95 -10.46
C ASP A 470 0.31 -33.26 -11.27
N ASN A 471 1.21 -34.21 -10.98
CA ASN A 471 1.15 -35.59 -11.46
C ASN A 471 0.34 -36.50 -10.54
N LYS A 472 -0.41 -35.95 -9.57
CA LYS A 472 -1.73 -36.53 -9.37
C LYS A 472 -2.50 -36.19 -10.65
N PRO A 473 -2.85 -37.18 -11.51
CA PRO A 473 -3.65 -36.88 -12.68
C PRO A 473 -4.82 -36.02 -12.24
N CYS A 474 -5.02 -34.87 -12.89
CA CYS A 474 -6.09 -33.96 -12.54
C CYS A 474 -7.39 -34.77 -12.67
N ASP A 475 -7.92 -35.20 -11.52
CA ASP A 475 -9.11 -36.02 -11.49
C ASP A 475 -10.28 -35.11 -11.82
N THR A 476 -10.58 -35.11 -13.12
CA THR A 476 -11.73 -34.44 -13.70
C THR A 476 -12.91 -35.41 -13.81
N THR A 477 -12.79 -36.66 -13.37
CA THR A 477 -13.82 -37.68 -13.56
C THR A 477 -14.80 -37.79 -12.39
N LYS A 478 -14.48 -37.16 -11.24
CA LYS A 478 -15.31 -37.16 -10.02
C LYS A 478 -15.43 -35.78 -9.39
N ILE A 479 -15.89 -34.81 -10.18
CA ILE A 479 -16.10 -33.45 -9.69
C ILE A 479 -17.41 -33.40 -8.93
N THR A 480 -17.37 -33.03 -7.65
CA THR A 480 -18.57 -32.84 -6.83
C THR A 480 -18.54 -31.49 -6.17
N TYR A 481 -19.71 -30.89 -5.99
CA TYR A 481 -19.82 -29.62 -5.28
C TYR A 481 -19.28 -29.73 -3.85
N ASN A 482 -19.81 -30.69 -3.07
CA ASN A 482 -19.47 -30.87 -1.65
C ASN A 482 -18.08 -31.44 -1.37
N GLY A 483 -17.35 -31.91 -2.39
CA GLY A 483 -16.00 -32.42 -2.25
C GLY A 483 -14.97 -31.52 -2.93
N THR A 484 -15.05 -31.45 -4.25
CA THR A 484 -14.03 -30.79 -5.07
C THR A 484 -14.17 -29.27 -5.05
N ILE A 485 -15.39 -28.75 -5.21
CA ILE A 485 -15.63 -27.31 -5.37
C ILE A 485 -15.58 -26.57 -4.03
N THR A 486 -16.19 -27.12 -2.98
CA THR A 486 -16.10 -26.58 -1.62
C THR A 486 -14.66 -26.53 -1.13
N ALA A 487 -13.82 -27.53 -1.46
CA ALA A 487 -12.40 -27.48 -1.13
C ALA A 487 -11.69 -26.30 -1.80
N ILE A 488 -11.93 -26.08 -3.09
CA ILE A 488 -11.38 -24.93 -3.83
C ILE A 488 -11.86 -23.61 -3.23
N LEU A 489 -13.16 -23.47 -2.95
CA LEU A 489 -13.73 -22.26 -2.37
C LEU A 489 -13.18 -21.98 -0.97
N GLN A 490 -13.07 -23.02 -0.13
CA GLN A 490 -12.53 -22.91 1.23
C GLN A 490 -11.06 -22.46 1.23
N GLU A 491 -10.26 -23.01 0.32
CA GLU A 491 -8.83 -22.73 0.25
C GLU A 491 -8.49 -21.42 -0.47
N ARG A 492 -9.31 -20.99 -1.42
CA ARG A 492 -8.98 -19.89 -2.36
C ARG A 492 -9.86 -18.65 -2.26
N CYS A 493 -11.10 -18.80 -1.80
CA CYS A 493 -12.12 -17.75 -1.95
C CYS A 493 -12.70 -17.27 -0.61
N ILE A 494 -13.03 -18.19 0.29
CA ILE A 494 -13.76 -17.94 1.55
C ILE A 494 -12.99 -17.02 2.50
N GLY A 495 -11.64 -16.99 2.43
CA GLY A 495 -10.82 -16.07 3.23
C GLY A 495 -11.14 -14.58 3.03
N CYS A 496 -11.73 -14.21 1.90
CA CYS A 496 -12.24 -12.86 1.63
C CYS A 496 -13.77 -12.81 1.45
N HIS A 497 -14.41 -13.94 1.19
CA HIS A 497 -15.82 -14.06 0.84
C HIS A 497 -16.61 -14.85 1.89
N SER A 498 -16.51 -14.48 3.17
CA SER A 498 -17.29 -15.10 4.24
C SER A 498 -17.86 -14.08 5.22
N GLY A 499 -19.07 -14.37 5.72
CA GLY A 499 -19.74 -13.61 6.78
C GLY A 499 -20.21 -12.21 6.40
N ASN A 500 -20.56 -11.41 7.41
CA ASN A 500 -21.18 -10.08 7.25
C ASN A 500 -20.25 -8.99 6.68
N THR A 501 -18.97 -9.30 6.48
CA THR A 501 -17.96 -8.39 5.91
C THR A 501 -17.36 -8.94 4.61
N ALA A 502 -18.04 -9.89 3.97
CA ALA A 502 -17.56 -10.51 2.74
C ALA A 502 -17.30 -9.47 1.63
N ALA A 503 -16.21 -9.67 0.89
CA ALA A 503 -15.82 -8.79 -0.20
C ALA A 503 -16.93 -8.68 -1.25
N GLY A 504 -17.34 -7.46 -1.56
CA GLY A 504 -18.46 -7.20 -2.47
C GLY A 504 -19.83 -7.65 -1.95
N GLY A 505 -19.96 -7.97 -0.65
CA GLY A 505 -21.20 -8.49 -0.07
C GLY A 505 -21.53 -9.93 -0.47
N LEU A 506 -20.57 -10.67 -1.04
CA LEU A 506 -20.77 -12.03 -1.55
C LEU A 506 -20.20 -13.06 -0.58
N ASP A 507 -21.07 -13.76 0.16
CA ASP A 507 -20.69 -14.84 1.08
C ASP A 507 -20.68 -16.19 0.36
N LEU A 508 -19.50 -16.66 -0.03
CA LEU A 508 -19.32 -17.92 -0.75
C LEU A 508 -19.38 -19.15 0.16
N THR A 509 -19.69 -18.98 1.46
CA THR A 509 -20.13 -20.08 2.31
C THR A 509 -21.60 -20.46 2.06
N ASP A 510 -22.37 -19.57 1.43
CA ASP A 510 -23.74 -19.85 0.97
C ASP A 510 -23.71 -20.62 -0.35
N SER A 511 -23.99 -21.92 -0.28
CA SER A 511 -24.06 -22.77 -1.47
C SER A 511 -25.07 -22.29 -2.51
N ALA A 512 -26.19 -21.68 -2.12
CA ALA A 512 -27.17 -21.17 -3.07
C ALA A 512 -26.60 -20.02 -3.89
N LEU A 513 -25.87 -19.11 -3.24
CA LEU A 513 -25.16 -18.01 -3.91
C LEU A 513 -24.07 -18.52 -4.85
N VAL A 514 -23.35 -19.58 -4.45
CA VAL A 514 -22.30 -20.18 -5.29
C VAL A 514 -22.87 -20.79 -6.58
N PHE A 515 -24.02 -21.45 -6.51
CA PHE A 515 -24.72 -21.95 -7.71
C PHE A 515 -25.31 -20.81 -8.55
N ASP A 516 -25.92 -19.79 -7.93
CA ASP A 516 -26.49 -18.63 -8.64
C ASP A 516 -25.40 -17.81 -9.38
N LEU A 517 -24.17 -17.81 -8.86
CA LEU A 517 -23.03 -17.08 -9.42
C LEU A 517 -22.00 -17.97 -10.13
N GLN A 518 -22.31 -19.24 -10.40
CA GLN A 518 -21.34 -20.23 -10.91
C GLN A 518 -20.58 -19.74 -12.15
N GLY A 519 -21.25 -19.11 -13.12
CA GLY A 519 -20.62 -18.57 -14.32
C GLY A 519 -19.69 -17.38 -14.04
N ILE A 520 -20.05 -16.53 -13.08
CA ILE A 520 -19.20 -15.41 -12.65
C ILE A 520 -17.99 -15.95 -11.89
N ILE A 521 -18.18 -16.91 -10.97
CA ILE A 521 -17.11 -17.55 -10.20
C ILE A 521 -16.12 -18.25 -11.12
N VAL A 522 -16.60 -19.02 -12.10
CA VAL A 522 -15.72 -19.67 -13.08
C VAL A 522 -15.04 -18.64 -13.97
N GLY A 523 -15.77 -17.67 -14.52
CA GLY A 523 -15.21 -16.63 -15.39
C GLY A 523 -14.14 -15.76 -14.70
N THR A 524 -14.37 -15.38 -13.45
CA THR A 524 -13.39 -14.61 -12.66
C THR A 524 -12.19 -15.44 -12.21
N ALA A 525 -12.40 -16.71 -11.82
CA ALA A 525 -11.36 -17.60 -11.33
C ALA A 525 -10.45 -18.13 -12.45
N THR A 526 -11.02 -18.36 -13.64
CA THR A 526 -10.31 -18.80 -14.85
C THR A 526 -9.78 -17.64 -15.70
N ARG A 527 -10.05 -16.39 -15.29
CA ARG A 527 -9.62 -15.15 -15.96
C ARG A 527 -10.10 -15.04 -17.41
N GLN A 528 -11.34 -15.44 -17.67
CA GLN A 528 -11.93 -15.32 -18.99
C GLN A 528 -12.05 -13.85 -19.43
N PRO A 529 -11.94 -13.56 -20.74
CA PRO A 529 -12.14 -12.22 -21.28
C PRO A 529 -13.49 -11.63 -20.85
N GLY A 530 -13.49 -10.38 -20.38
CA GLY A 530 -14.70 -9.70 -19.90
C GLY A 530 -14.97 -9.82 -18.40
N TYR A 531 -14.28 -10.71 -17.68
CA TYR A 531 -14.38 -10.85 -16.22
C TYR A 531 -13.20 -10.15 -15.53
N LYS A 532 -13.47 -9.48 -14.39
CA LYS A 532 -12.41 -8.93 -13.53
C LYS A 532 -11.73 -10.09 -12.79
N PRO A 533 -10.42 -10.33 -12.96
CA PRO A 533 -9.76 -11.50 -12.36
C PRO A 533 -9.85 -11.55 -10.83
N MET A 534 -10.23 -12.69 -10.27
CA MET A 534 -10.22 -12.96 -8.83
C MET A 534 -9.72 -14.38 -8.51
N PRO A 535 -8.92 -14.59 -7.46
CA PRO A 535 -8.43 -13.58 -6.51
C PRO A 535 -7.48 -12.53 -7.14
N PRO A 536 -7.54 -11.25 -6.72
CA PRO A 536 -6.81 -10.15 -7.37
C PRO A 536 -5.28 -10.31 -7.38
N SER A 537 -4.74 -11.08 -6.44
CA SER A 537 -3.31 -11.20 -6.16
C SER A 537 -2.78 -12.64 -6.15
N VAL A 538 -3.63 -13.63 -6.48
CA VAL A 538 -3.27 -15.06 -6.57
C VAL A 538 -4.11 -15.72 -7.65
N SER A 539 -3.49 -16.37 -8.64
CA SER A 539 -4.23 -17.25 -9.57
C SER A 539 -4.42 -18.64 -8.96
N LEU A 540 -5.56 -19.25 -9.24
CA LEU A 540 -5.76 -20.68 -9.01
C LEU A 540 -4.78 -21.49 -9.88
N THR A 541 -4.51 -22.72 -9.48
CA THR A 541 -3.72 -23.67 -10.27
C THR A 541 -4.47 -24.09 -11.53
N THR A 542 -3.75 -24.59 -12.53
CA THR A 542 -4.34 -25.10 -13.77
C THR A 542 -5.36 -26.20 -13.51
N CYS A 543 -5.12 -27.11 -12.57
CA CYS A 543 -6.09 -28.16 -12.24
C CYS A 543 -7.33 -27.61 -11.52
N GLU A 544 -7.19 -26.70 -10.55
CA GLU A 544 -8.36 -26.08 -9.89
C GLU A 544 -9.24 -25.30 -10.89
N MET A 545 -8.61 -24.59 -11.84
CA MET A 545 -9.32 -23.91 -12.93
C MET A 545 -10.05 -24.92 -13.85
N LEU A 546 -9.41 -26.04 -14.20
CA LEU A 546 -10.04 -27.11 -14.98
C LEU A 546 -11.18 -27.81 -14.23
N GLN A 547 -11.06 -27.99 -12.91
CA GLN A 547 -12.11 -28.59 -12.09
C GLN A 547 -13.31 -27.66 -11.92
N LEU A 548 -13.09 -26.35 -11.74
CA LEU A 548 -14.15 -25.34 -11.76
C LEU A 548 -14.83 -25.25 -13.13
N GLN A 549 -14.05 -25.24 -14.21
CA GLN A 549 -14.57 -25.20 -15.58
C GLN A 549 -15.40 -26.46 -15.88
N LYS A 550 -14.90 -27.64 -15.52
CA LYS A 550 -15.64 -28.89 -15.74
C LYS A 550 -16.90 -28.98 -14.90
N TRP A 551 -16.87 -28.53 -13.65
CA TRP A 551 -18.08 -28.41 -12.82
C TRP A 551 -19.13 -27.54 -13.48
N TYR A 552 -18.74 -26.37 -14.00
CA TYR A 552 -19.64 -25.49 -14.75
C TYR A 552 -20.14 -26.10 -16.06
N ASP A 553 -19.26 -26.78 -16.80
CA ASP A 553 -19.62 -27.42 -18.06
C ASP A 553 -20.57 -28.61 -17.83
N GLU A 554 -20.34 -29.45 -16.83
CA GLU A 554 -21.21 -30.59 -16.48
C GLU A 554 -22.62 -30.14 -16.03
N LEU A 555 -22.70 -29.01 -15.31
CA LEU A 555 -23.97 -28.38 -14.96
C LEU A 555 -24.73 -27.84 -16.17
N ASN A 556 -24.02 -27.45 -17.23
CA ASN A 556 -24.61 -26.81 -18.42
C ASN A 556 -24.76 -27.73 -19.64
N THR A 557 -24.05 -28.87 -19.69
CA THR A 557 -24.01 -29.78 -20.85
C THR A 557 -24.91 -31.00 -20.69
N THR A 558 -25.27 -31.38 -19.47
CA THR A 558 -26.02 -32.62 -19.27
C THR A 558 -27.46 -32.53 -19.76
N GLY A 559 -28.11 -31.37 -19.81
CA GLY A 559 -29.56 -31.31 -20.14
C GLY A 559 -30.40 -32.28 -19.29
N VAL A 560 -29.82 -32.78 -18.19
CA VAL A 560 -30.43 -33.72 -17.27
C VAL A 560 -31.25 -32.84 -16.35
N ASP A 561 -32.55 -33.03 -16.49
CA ASP A 561 -33.56 -32.66 -15.53
C ASP A 561 -33.13 -33.18 -14.14
N PHE A 562 -32.41 -32.36 -13.39
CA PHE A 562 -32.29 -32.52 -11.95
C PHE A 562 -33.63 -32.09 -11.36
N ALA A 563 -34.59 -33.02 -11.46
CA ALA A 563 -35.96 -32.95 -10.99
C ALA A 563 -36.08 -32.88 -9.45
N GLU A 564 -35.19 -32.16 -8.74
CA GLU A 564 -35.35 -31.96 -7.30
C GLU A 564 -34.99 -30.58 -6.73
N ARG A 565 -34.58 -29.57 -7.52
CA ARG A 565 -34.46 -28.19 -6.98
C ARG A 565 -34.78 -27.10 -8.01
N VAL A 566 -36.07 -26.99 -8.37
CA VAL A 566 -36.60 -25.75 -8.96
C VAL A 566 -36.57 -24.67 -7.87
N ILE A 567 -35.66 -23.71 -8.05
CA ILE A 567 -35.58 -22.45 -7.31
C ILE A 567 -36.95 -21.77 -7.41
N PRO A 568 -37.49 -21.18 -6.33
CA PRO A 568 -38.64 -20.31 -6.45
C PRO A 568 -38.30 -19.15 -7.39
N GLU A 569 -38.90 -19.15 -8.57
CA GLU A 569 -39.01 -17.94 -9.39
C GLU A 569 -39.54 -16.84 -8.46
N LEU A 570 -38.87 -15.69 -8.35
CA LEU A 570 -39.32 -14.55 -7.55
C LEU A 570 -39.19 -13.30 -8.43
N GLN A 571 -40.32 -12.66 -8.73
CA GLN A 571 -40.36 -11.49 -9.59
C GLN A 571 -41.27 -10.42 -8.99
N VAL A 572 -40.99 -9.16 -9.32
CA VAL A 572 -41.89 -8.03 -9.06
C VAL A 572 -42.43 -7.54 -10.39
N LEU A 573 -43.76 -7.49 -10.49
CA LEU A 573 -44.49 -7.13 -11.69
C LEU A 573 -45.37 -5.91 -11.41
N PRO A 574 -45.25 -4.82 -12.18
CA PRO A 574 -44.13 -4.51 -13.09
C PRO A 574 -42.82 -4.23 -12.32
N THR A 575 -41.67 -4.24 -13.00
CA THR A 575 -40.35 -3.94 -12.39
C THR A 575 -40.18 -2.46 -11.99
N VAL A 576 -41.01 -1.57 -12.56
CA VAL A 576 -41.18 -0.16 -12.16
C VAL A 576 -42.59 0.00 -11.60
N VAL A 577 -42.71 0.16 -10.29
CA VAL A 577 -43.96 0.12 -9.52
C VAL A 577 -44.37 1.54 -9.13
N GLN A 578 -45.44 2.07 -9.72
CA GLN A 578 -45.93 3.40 -9.36
C GLN A 578 -46.75 3.39 -8.07
N ASP A 579 -47.92 2.76 -8.03
CA ASP A 579 -48.78 2.78 -6.83
C ASP A 579 -48.88 1.43 -6.10
N ALA A 580 -48.86 0.35 -6.88
CA ALA A 580 -48.95 -1.02 -6.41
C ALA A 580 -48.27 -1.99 -7.37
N GLY A 581 -47.68 -3.04 -6.81
CA GLY A 581 -46.97 -4.09 -7.55
C GLY A 581 -47.38 -5.47 -7.06
N THR A 582 -46.99 -6.49 -7.82
CA THR A 582 -47.24 -7.90 -7.50
C THR A 582 -45.92 -8.64 -7.36
N VAL A 583 -45.73 -9.31 -6.23
CA VAL A 583 -44.66 -10.29 -6.04
C VAL A 583 -45.17 -11.64 -6.52
N ARG A 584 -44.64 -12.12 -7.65
CA ARG A 584 -44.92 -13.45 -8.18
C ARG A 584 -43.85 -14.42 -7.71
N PHE A 585 -44.25 -15.55 -7.12
CA PHE A 585 -43.31 -16.60 -6.76
C PHE A 585 -43.83 -18.02 -6.94
N LYS A 586 -42.93 -18.98 -7.18
CA LYS A 586 -43.28 -20.41 -7.36
C LYS A 586 -42.71 -21.27 -6.24
N LEU A 587 -43.54 -22.07 -5.59
CA LEU A 587 -43.12 -23.06 -4.59
C LEU A 587 -43.16 -24.47 -5.16
N THR A 588 -42.16 -25.28 -4.85
CA THR A 588 -42.12 -26.71 -5.19
C THR A 588 -42.80 -27.59 -4.15
N THR A 589 -42.86 -27.13 -2.90
CA THR A 589 -43.52 -27.79 -1.77
C THR A 589 -44.23 -26.76 -0.91
N ASP A 590 -45.19 -27.22 -0.11
CA ASP A 590 -45.86 -26.37 0.87
C ASP A 590 -44.85 -25.77 1.85
N ALA A 591 -44.86 -24.45 2.00
CA ALA A 591 -43.88 -23.74 2.82
C ALA A 591 -44.50 -22.56 3.55
N ASN A 592 -43.94 -22.24 4.72
CA ASN A 592 -44.18 -20.96 5.37
C ASN A 592 -43.33 -19.90 4.66
N VAL A 593 -44.00 -18.90 4.09
CA VAL A 593 -43.38 -17.83 3.31
C VAL A 593 -43.50 -16.51 4.06
N VAL A 594 -42.37 -15.82 4.20
CA VAL A 594 -42.27 -14.45 4.69
C VAL A 594 -41.77 -13.57 3.55
N ILE A 595 -42.51 -12.55 3.17
CA ILE A 595 -42.08 -11.55 2.19
C ILE A 595 -42.04 -10.20 2.87
N SER A 596 -40.88 -9.55 2.82
CA SER A 596 -40.65 -8.21 3.38
C SER A 596 -39.96 -7.30 2.38
N MET A 597 -40.25 -6.02 2.46
CA MET A 597 -39.63 -4.95 1.68
C MET A 597 -38.50 -4.29 2.47
N TYR A 598 -37.41 -3.97 1.78
CA TYR A 598 -36.20 -3.39 2.34
C TYR A 598 -35.73 -2.16 1.54
N SER A 599 -35.14 -1.21 2.25
CA SER A 599 -34.40 -0.07 1.67
C SER A 599 -33.03 -0.50 1.13
N THR A 600 -32.36 0.38 0.37
CA THR A 600 -30.98 0.18 -0.12
C THR A 600 -29.94 0.06 1.00
N THR A 601 -30.26 0.51 2.22
CA THR A 601 -29.39 0.35 3.40
C THR A 601 -29.67 -0.94 4.17
N GLY A 602 -30.56 -1.81 3.68
CA GLY A 602 -30.92 -3.07 4.33
C GLY A 602 -31.91 -2.97 5.49
N LYS A 603 -32.50 -1.79 5.74
CA LYS A 603 -33.56 -1.62 6.75
C LYS A 603 -34.89 -2.17 6.22
N GLU A 604 -35.57 -3.03 6.97
CA GLU A 604 -36.93 -3.51 6.68
C GLU A 604 -37.91 -2.33 6.75
N ILE A 605 -38.63 -2.09 5.66
CA ILE A 605 -39.60 -0.99 5.52
C ILE A 605 -41.00 -1.49 5.87
N SER A 606 -41.38 -2.64 5.33
CA SER A 606 -42.70 -3.23 5.54
C SER A 606 -42.66 -4.74 5.36
N ARG A 607 -43.60 -5.43 6.01
CA ARG A 607 -43.83 -6.86 5.85
C ARG A 607 -45.06 -7.07 4.99
N ILE A 608 -44.90 -7.71 3.84
CA ILE A 608 -45.94 -7.88 2.82
C ILE A 608 -46.79 -9.12 3.12
N THR A 609 -46.16 -10.24 3.45
CA THR A 609 -46.89 -11.43 3.88
C THR A 609 -46.10 -12.30 4.85
N THR A 610 -46.82 -13.04 5.68
CA THR A 610 -46.31 -14.14 6.51
C THR A 610 -47.42 -15.17 6.60
N ALA A 611 -47.39 -16.14 5.70
CA ALA A 611 -48.42 -17.15 5.59
C ALA A 611 -47.86 -18.46 5.06
N ARG A 612 -48.61 -19.54 5.24
CA ARG A 612 -48.32 -20.82 4.62
C ARG A 612 -48.93 -20.85 3.23
N PHE A 613 -48.13 -21.22 2.23
CA PHE A 613 -48.55 -21.38 0.84
C PHE A 613 -48.34 -22.82 0.40
N THR A 614 -49.21 -23.32 -0.48
CA THR A 614 -49.08 -24.66 -1.07
C THR A 614 -48.02 -24.68 -2.18
N ALA A 615 -47.58 -25.85 -2.61
CA ALA A 615 -46.84 -25.97 -3.86
C ALA A 615 -47.62 -25.35 -5.03
N GLY A 616 -46.94 -24.62 -5.93
CA GLY A 616 -47.57 -23.89 -7.04
C GLY A 616 -47.07 -22.46 -7.18
N THR A 617 -47.62 -21.72 -8.15
CA THR A 617 -47.31 -20.31 -8.40
C THR A 617 -48.30 -19.42 -7.65
N HIS A 618 -47.80 -18.40 -6.97
CA HIS A 618 -48.56 -17.49 -6.13
C HIS A 618 -48.22 -16.04 -6.47
N ASP A 619 -49.23 -15.18 -6.36
CA ASP A 619 -49.11 -13.74 -6.55
C ASP A 619 -49.56 -13.04 -5.27
N VAL A 620 -48.72 -12.13 -4.76
CA VAL A 620 -49.01 -11.32 -3.56
C VAL A 620 -48.82 -9.85 -3.90
N THR A 621 -49.86 -9.05 -3.71
CA THR A 621 -49.83 -7.62 -4.01
C THR A 621 -49.25 -6.80 -2.86
N PHE A 622 -48.64 -5.65 -3.19
CA PHE A 622 -48.16 -4.66 -2.23
C PHE A 622 -48.33 -3.25 -2.79
N THR A 623 -48.35 -2.24 -1.91
CA THR A 623 -48.44 -0.81 -2.28
C THR A 623 -47.15 -0.06 -1.98
N THR A 624 -46.89 0.97 -2.78
CA THR A 624 -45.72 1.85 -2.70
C THR A 624 -46.08 3.29 -2.33
N GLN A 625 -47.36 3.61 -2.08
CA GLN A 625 -47.85 4.99 -1.86
C GLN A 625 -47.16 5.76 -0.72
N HIS A 626 -46.52 5.06 0.21
CA HIS A 626 -45.80 5.66 1.35
C HIS A 626 -44.29 5.74 1.14
N LEU A 627 -43.79 5.36 -0.03
CA LEU A 627 -42.38 5.33 -0.36
C LEU A 627 -41.97 6.60 -1.11
N SER A 628 -40.72 7.02 -0.94
CA SER A 628 -40.11 8.02 -1.82
C SER A 628 -39.65 7.34 -3.12
N HIS A 629 -39.64 8.07 -4.24
CA HIS A 629 -39.07 7.56 -5.49
C HIS A 629 -37.65 7.03 -5.29
N GLY A 630 -37.37 5.83 -5.79
CA GLY A 630 -36.08 5.19 -5.55
C GLY A 630 -36.07 3.68 -5.75
N VAL A 631 -34.95 3.06 -5.37
CA VAL A 631 -34.73 1.63 -5.51
C VAL A 631 -35.06 0.90 -4.21
N TYR A 632 -35.79 -0.20 -4.31
CA TYR A 632 -36.23 -1.02 -3.18
C TYR A 632 -36.02 -2.50 -3.47
N PHE A 633 -35.97 -3.30 -2.40
CA PHE A 633 -35.76 -4.75 -2.49
C PHE A 633 -36.91 -5.50 -1.84
N ILE A 634 -37.42 -6.52 -2.52
CA ILE A 634 -38.33 -7.51 -1.94
C ILE A 634 -37.51 -8.74 -1.59
N ARG A 635 -37.56 -9.15 -0.32
CA ARG A 635 -36.93 -10.38 0.15
C ARG A 635 -38.01 -11.38 0.55
N MET A 636 -38.00 -12.54 -0.07
CA MET A 636 -38.79 -13.70 0.29
C MET A 636 -37.95 -14.70 1.08
N LYS A 637 -38.50 -15.24 2.16
CA LYS A 637 -37.97 -16.41 2.87
C LYS A 637 -39.02 -17.52 2.85
N ALA A 638 -38.67 -18.66 2.27
CA ALA A 638 -39.47 -19.88 2.30
C ALA A 638 -38.60 -21.01 2.88
N ASN A 639 -38.97 -21.54 4.06
CA ASN A 639 -38.12 -22.46 4.82
C ASN A 639 -36.71 -21.88 5.08
N ASN A 640 -35.65 -22.55 4.63
CA ASN A 640 -34.25 -22.07 4.71
C ASN A 640 -33.80 -21.30 3.47
N ILE A 641 -34.67 -21.10 2.48
CA ILE A 641 -34.33 -20.44 1.23
C ILE A 641 -34.71 -18.96 1.34
N ILE A 642 -33.74 -18.08 1.11
CA ILE A 642 -33.97 -16.64 0.99
C ILE A 642 -33.73 -16.23 -0.47
N ARG A 643 -34.62 -15.41 -1.02
CA ARG A 643 -34.51 -14.81 -2.35
C ARG A 643 -34.77 -13.31 -2.25
N THR A 644 -34.05 -12.52 -3.02
CA THR A 644 -34.21 -11.06 -3.05
C THR A 644 -34.30 -10.59 -4.49
N VAL A 645 -35.27 -9.72 -4.78
CA VAL A 645 -35.45 -9.09 -6.10
C VAL A 645 -35.56 -7.58 -5.92
N MET A 646 -35.02 -6.83 -6.88
CA MET A 646 -35.04 -5.37 -6.90
C MET A 646 -36.24 -4.86 -7.70
N PHE A 647 -36.85 -3.76 -7.27
CA PHE A 647 -37.78 -2.98 -8.08
C PHE A 647 -37.52 -1.48 -7.89
N VAL A 648 -38.00 -0.68 -8.85
CA VAL A 648 -37.94 0.77 -8.79
C VAL A 648 -39.34 1.30 -8.50
N HIS A 649 -39.46 2.23 -7.56
CA HIS A 649 -40.68 3.00 -7.33
C HIS A 649 -40.53 4.40 -7.93
#